data_AF-D1JBX0-F1
#
_entry.id   AF-D1JBX0-F1
#
_cell.length_a   1.000
_cell.length_b   1.000
_cell.length_c   1.000
_cell.angle_alpha   90.00
_cell.angle_beta   90.00
_cell.angle_gamma   90.00
#
_symmetry.space_group_name_H-M   'P 1'
#
loop_
_entity.id
_entity.type
_entity.pdbx_description
1 polymer ?
#
loop_
_entity_poly.entity_id
_entity_poly.type
_entity_poly.pdbx_seq_one_letter_code
_entity_poly.pdbx_strand_id
1 'polypeptide(L)'
;MKRVKFLVVGIAIAAIVCILTCSVHAAEPTTSVHIIKYASNGTTVLNETTVTYQWLENNLSVQGDGITEYYHQGPVFDSPPGPWDENETTNYKPKGAVKGTNVKDMCDLVGGMSPGDEIKVSATDGFNNWFNYTNVYEPQPRHGPIVLCWYKEGNYVPDYEEGMQLVFFADNSTNSEQKHVFGNWDMHECLAEEYWHNFSAIYPSTDGLSVKYVSEIAIYSNKTMWDLKLIGAINETMSETAFEKGVACHPVSYTDSRNRTWSGISLWYLMGRVDDTVIHGPLAFNDTLADAGYEVTVIAGDGYRKTFNSADLARNDSYIVACYLNGSALPEHTDKGKPLAPLKLVGPFLSGGQQVSNIERISLDIAPVQLEANITLIGNETRSYTLDEIKAMPYYVASGGFKKSTGVIVGPYTYKGINISYLTDLVGGITPSNSVKVTASDGYAMIYSYDQVMGELTTFNITTGESESDGPVTMVLAYEEGGDPIPNEYGGPLRIAFTDHDSSVTDGHFWIKWVDTIEILGGVNEWNLTLAGAVTDVLDRSTFESCSGCHGVNWVDECDRKWRGMPLWLLAGTVDDNNTHGSGAFNNTLADAGYDITVIAGDNYRKTFSSTDLARNNSYIVACYLNGSALPELTDNGKPLAPLKLVGPFLSGGQQVSNIVRIALEIITAP
;
A
#
# COMPACT_ATOMS: atom_id res chain seq x y z
N MET A 1 62.29 54.66 8.78
CA MET A 1 62.75 54.19 7.45
C MET A 1 62.06 52.86 7.13
N LYS A 2 61.21 52.85 6.09
CA LYS A 2 60.81 51.73 5.18
C LYS A 2 60.42 50.32 5.70
N ARG A 3 59.24 49.90 5.21
CA ARG A 3 58.79 48.56 4.70
C ARG A 3 58.34 47.52 5.74
N VAL A 4 57.06 47.16 5.86
CA VAL A 4 56.15 46.33 5.00
C VAL A 4 56.57 44.85 4.92
N LYS A 5 55.75 43.92 5.46
CA LYS A 5 55.01 42.82 4.75
C LYS A 5 54.41 41.73 5.69
N PHE A 6 53.12 41.42 5.42
CA PHE A 6 52.36 40.14 5.45
C PHE A 6 52.48 39.20 6.66
N LEU A 7 51.39 38.99 7.42
CA LEU A 7 50.29 37.99 7.24
C LEU A 7 50.73 36.56 7.59
N VAL A 8 50.17 35.97 8.65
CA VAL A 8 49.58 34.61 8.69
C VAL A 8 48.72 34.48 9.97
N VAL A 9 47.55 33.88 9.78
CA VAL A 9 46.48 33.55 10.71
C VAL A 9 46.91 32.51 11.75
N GLY A 10 46.49 32.70 12.99
CA GLY A 10 46.52 31.67 14.05
C GLY A 10 45.22 31.75 14.86
N ILE A 11 44.31 30.82 14.59
CA ILE A 11 43.07 30.60 15.34
C ILE A 11 43.44 29.91 16.66
N ALA A 12 43.11 30.54 17.79
CA ALA A 12 43.15 29.93 19.11
C ALA A 12 41.76 30.02 19.73
N ILE A 13 41.18 28.84 19.97
CA ILE A 13 39.87 28.61 20.57
C ILE A 13 39.94 28.97 22.06
N ALA A 14 39.11 29.92 22.50
CA ALA A 14 38.83 30.17 23.90
C ALA A 14 37.35 29.87 24.17
N ALA A 15 37.08 28.76 24.85
CA ALA A 15 35.76 28.36 25.29
C ALA A 15 35.28 29.30 26.41
N ILE A 16 34.33 30.18 26.08
CA ILE A 16 33.54 30.91 27.06
C ILE A 16 32.35 30.03 27.40
N VAL A 17 32.38 29.42 28.59
CA VAL A 17 31.21 28.78 29.21
C VAL A 17 30.30 29.91 29.68
N CYS A 18 29.38 30.34 28.81
CA CYS A 18 28.21 31.10 29.22
C CYS A 18 27.25 30.13 29.91
N ILE A 19 27.27 30.11 31.25
CA ILE A 19 26.17 29.57 32.04
C ILE A 19 24.97 30.49 31.77
N LEU A 20 24.16 30.16 30.77
CA LEU A 20 22.81 30.66 30.65
C LEU A 20 22.01 30.06 31.81
N THR A 21 21.82 30.85 32.86
CA THR A 21 20.68 30.63 33.75
C THR A 21 19.42 30.91 32.93
N CYS A 22 18.88 29.90 32.26
CA CYS A 22 17.50 29.96 31.78
C CYS A 22 16.62 30.07 33.03
N SER A 23 16.27 31.30 33.41
CA SER A 23 15.14 31.52 34.28
C SER A 23 13.93 31.04 33.48
N VAL A 24 13.41 29.85 33.81
CA VAL A 24 12.08 29.43 33.38
C VAL A 24 11.14 30.46 34.00
N HIS A 25 10.83 31.52 33.26
CA HIS A 25 9.70 32.36 33.63
C HIS A 25 8.47 31.49 33.46
N ALA A 26 7.67 31.37 34.51
CA ALA A 26 6.33 30.80 34.38
C ALA A 26 5.61 31.59 33.29
N ALA A 27 4.99 30.90 32.33
CA ALA A 27 4.21 31.57 31.31
C ALA A 27 3.05 32.33 31.99
N GLU A 28 2.84 33.59 31.61
CA GLU A 28 1.70 34.36 32.11
C GLU A 28 0.39 33.69 31.64
N PRO A 29 -0.63 33.56 32.51
CA PRO A 29 -1.93 33.02 32.14
C PRO A 29 -2.53 33.72 30.91
N THR A 30 -2.87 32.95 29.88
CA THR A 30 -3.43 33.51 28.64
C THR A 30 -4.82 34.09 28.85
N THR A 31 -5.10 35.23 28.24
CA THR A 31 -6.40 35.94 28.30
C THR A 31 -7.02 36.18 26.92
N SER A 32 -6.31 35.80 25.86
CA SER A 32 -6.73 35.88 24.46
C SER A 32 -6.18 34.73 23.63
N VAL A 33 -6.90 34.33 22.59
CA VAL A 33 -6.53 33.24 21.67
C VAL A 33 -6.54 33.75 20.23
N HIS A 34 -5.51 33.38 19.49
CA HIS A 34 -5.41 33.55 18.04
C HIS A 34 -6.08 32.36 17.36
N ILE A 35 -7.01 32.60 16.44
CA ILE A 35 -7.65 31.56 15.63
C ILE A 35 -7.28 31.82 14.19
N ILE A 36 -6.74 30.81 13.51
CA ILE A 36 -6.22 30.93 12.15
C ILE A 36 -6.62 29.71 11.32
N LYS A 37 -6.92 29.92 10.04
CA LYS A 37 -7.16 28.85 9.08
C LYS A 37 -6.12 28.90 7.96
N TYR A 38 -5.41 27.80 7.76
CA TYR A 38 -4.47 27.58 6.67
C TYR A 38 -5.13 26.80 5.53
N ALA A 39 -4.70 27.08 4.30
CA ALA A 39 -5.02 26.27 3.13
C ALA A 39 -4.29 24.92 3.20
N SER A 40 -4.60 24.01 2.27
CA SER A 40 -4.05 22.65 2.23
C SER A 40 -2.54 22.52 2.05
N ASN A 41 -1.85 23.63 1.74
CA ASN A 41 -0.38 23.68 1.76
C ASN A 41 0.20 23.97 3.16
N GLY A 42 -0.64 24.04 4.20
CA GLY A 42 -0.27 24.23 5.60
C GLY A 42 0.39 25.57 5.94
N THR A 43 0.45 26.51 5.00
CA THR A 43 1.22 27.76 5.16
C THR A 43 0.48 29.00 4.68
N THR A 44 -0.42 28.89 3.72
CA THR A 44 -1.21 30.02 3.21
C THR A 44 -2.37 30.30 4.14
N VAL A 45 -2.41 31.50 4.72
CA VAL A 45 -3.51 31.95 5.59
C VAL A 45 -4.75 32.27 4.76
N LEU A 46 -5.85 31.58 5.04
CA LEU A 46 -7.16 31.81 4.43
C LEU A 46 -7.97 32.86 5.21
N ASN A 47 -7.92 32.79 6.54
CA ASN A 47 -8.58 33.73 7.44
C ASN A 47 -7.97 33.62 8.86
N GLU A 48 -7.99 34.70 9.63
CA GLU A 48 -7.48 34.72 11.01
C GLU A 48 -8.18 35.80 11.85
N THR A 49 -8.21 35.60 13.17
CA THR A 49 -8.71 36.58 14.14
C THR A 49 -8.11 36.35 15.52
N THR A 50 -8.11 37.36 16.37
CA THR A 50 -7.71 37.23 17.79
C THR A 50 -8.83 37.76 18.68
N VAL A 51 -9.23 36.96 19.67
CA VAL A 51 -10.33 37.28 20.58
C VAL A 51 -9.90 37.11 22.03
N THR A 52 -10.40 37.98 22.92
CA THR A 52 -10.18 37.86 24.37
C THR A 52 -11.24 36.98 25.00
N TYR A 53 -10.99 36.46 26.20
CA TYR A 53 -12.01 35.66 26.90
C TYR A 53 -13.29 36.46 27.18
N GLN A 54 -13.21 37.76 27.46
CA GLN A 54 -14.41 38.59 27.63
C GLN A 54 -15.19 38.72 26.31
N TRP A 55 -14.49 38.74 25.17
CA TRP A 55 -15.18 38.73 23.88
C TRP A 55 -15.87 37.38 23.67
N LEU A 56 -15.18 36.27 23.94
CA LEU A 56 -15.75 34.93 23.84
C LEU A 56 -17.00 34.78 24.73
N GLU A 57 -16.93 35.18 26.00
CA GLU A 57 -18.04 35.11 26.96
C GLU A 57 -19.26 35.95 26.53
N ASN A 58 -19.03 37.13 25.93
CA ASN A 58 -20.12 38.04 25.54
C ASN A 58 -20.73 37.73 24.17
N ASN A 59 -20.04 36.99 23.29
CA ASN A 59 -20.44 36.83 21.88
C ASN A 59 -20.71 35.38 21.46
N LEU A 60 -20.19 34.39 22.19
CA LEU A 60 -20.40 32.97 21.91
C LEU A 60 -21.10 32.29 23.09
N SER A 61 -21.67 31.11 22.84
CA SER A 61 -22.35 30.35 23.90
C SER A 61 -21.35 29.90 24.97
N VAL A 62 -21.65 30.24 26.22
CA VAL A 62 -20.88 29.79 27.39
C VAL A 62 -21.21 28.33 27.66
N GLN A 63 -20.19 27.48 27.66
CA GLN A 63 -20.25 26.08 28.05
C GLN A 63 -19.91 25.97 29.54
N GLY A 64 -20.60 25.06 30.23
CA GLY A 64 -20.34 24.74 31.64
C GLY A 64 -21.11 25.65 32.59
N ASP A 65 -21.43 25.13 33.77
CA ASP A 65 -22.20 25.83 34.79
C ASP A 65 -21.34 26.44 35.91
N GLY A 66 -20.03 26.16 35.91
CA GLY A 66 -19.12 26.53 36.99
C GLY A 66 -19.43 25.84 38.32
N ILE A 67 -20.16 24.72 38.29
CA ILE A 67 -20.52 23.89 39.46
C ILE A 67 -20.07 22.44 39.23
N THR A 68 -20.31 21.87 38.05
CA THR A 68 -19.91 20.51 37.68
C THR A 68 -18.39 20.39 37.67
N GLU A 69 -17.84 19.47 38.47
CA GLU A 69 -16.41 19.21 38.50
C GLU A 69 -16.00 18.19 37.43
N TYR A 70 -15.12 18.61 36.52
CA TYR A 70 -14.56 17.74 35.49
C TYR A 70 -13.20 17.18 35.89
N TYR A 71 -12.93 15.96 35.46
CA TYR A 71 -11.69 15.23 35.70
C TYR A 71 -11.16 14.64 34.40
N HIS A 72 -9.85 14.64 34.24
CA HIS A 72 -9.18 13.80 33.26
C HIS A 72 -8.38 12.72 34.00
N GLN A 73 -7.79 11.79 33.27
CA GLN A 73 -6.97 10.73 33.83
C GLN A 73 -5.50 10.89 33.42
N GLY A 74 -4.60 10.76 34.40
CA GLY A 74 -3.16 10.69 34.14
C GLY A 74 -2.71 9.28 33.75
N PRO A 75 -1.41 9.06 33.51
CA PRO A 75 -0.89 7.73 33.19
C PRO A 75 -1.08 6.75 34.36
N VAL A 76 -1.54 5.54 34.05
CA VAL A 76 -1.66 4.45 35.03
C VAL A 76 -0.53 3.45 34.80
N PHE A 77 0.29 3.21 35.83
CA PHE A 77 1.47 2.36 35.73
C PHE A 77 1.26 0.94 36.29
N ASP A 78 0.25 0.77 37.15
CA ASP A 78 -0.02 -0.47 37.85
C ASP A 78 -0.86 -1.44 37.00
N SER A 79 -0.66 -2.74 37.22
CA SER A 79 -1.46 -3.81 36.60
C SER A 79 -1.81 -4.87 37.65
N PRO A 80 -3.09 -5.03 38.05
CA PRO A 80 -4.30 -4.31 37.58
C PRO A 80 -4.41 -2.87 38.14
N PRO A 81 -5.17 -1.95 37.49
CA PRO A 81 -6.12 -2.19 36.39
C PRO A 81 -5.49 -2.22 34.99
N GLY A 82 -4.23 -1.81 34.83
CA GLY A 82 -3.56 -1.65 33.54
C GLY A 82 -3.59 -0.20 33.03
N PRO A 83 -2.80 0.12 32.00
CA PRO A 83 -2.57 1.51 31.54
C PRO A 83 -3.82 2.23 31.02
N TRP A 84 -4.78 1.47 30.50
CA TRP A 84 -6.03 1.99 29.96
C TRP A 84 -7.12 2.21 31.01
N ASP A 85 -7.05 1.50 32.16
CA ASP A 85 -8.00 1.60 33.27
C ASP A 85 -9.47 1.79 32.83
N GLU A 86 -10.03 0.78 32.15
CA GLU A 86 -11.37 0.80 31.52
C GLU A 86 -12.51 1.27 32.44
N ASN A 87 -12.32 1.18 33.76
CA ASN A 87 -13.34 1.52 34.75
C ASN A 87 -13.06 2.86 35.46
N GLU A 88 -12.09 3.65 34.98
CA GLU A 88 -11.75 4.98 35.49
C GLU A 88 -11.60 4.98 37.01
N THR A 89 -10.68 4.18 37.55
CA THR A 89 -10.58 3.87 38.98
C THR A 89 -9.49 4.64 39.72
N THR A 90 -8.54 5.25 39.00
CA THR A 90 -7.39 5.90 39.64
C THR A 90 -6.78 7.07 38.84
N ASN A 91 -5.83 7.76 39.47
CA ASN A 91 -5.04 8.88 38.92
C ASN A 91 -5.86 10.02 38.28
N TYR A 92 -6.95 10.40 38.93
CA TYR A 92 -7.77 11.53 38.51
C TYR A 92 -7.01 12.86 38.58
N LYS A 93 -7.17 13.68 37.56
CA LYS A 93 -6.61 15.02 37.42
C LYS A 93 -7.76 16.02 37.39
N PRO A 94 -8.04 16.72 38.51
CA PRO A 94 -9.15 17.66 38.56
C PRO A 94 -8.90 18.81 37.57
N LYS A 95 -9.87 19.03 36.68
CA LYS A 95 -9.96 20.23 35.85
C LYS A 95 -10.75 21.33 36.58
N GLY A 96 -11.61 20.92 37.52
CA GLY A 96 -12.37 21.80 38.40
C GLY A 96 -13.74 22.16 37.82
N ALA A 97 -14.46 23.03 38.53
CA ALA A 97 -15.74 23.55 38.08
C ALA A 97 -15.53 24.74 37.13
N VAL A 98 -15.66 24.47 35.83
CA VAL A 98 -15.17 25.36 34.77
C VAL A 98 -16.29 25.96 33.92
N LYS A 99 -15.97 27.08 33.25
CA LYS A 99 -16.77 27.66 32.16
C LYS A 99 -15.85 28.05 31.02
N GLY A 100 -16.37 27.95 29.79
CA GLY A 100 -15.57 28.22 28.59
C GLY A 100 -16.40 28.39 27.34
N THR A 101 -15.73 28.28 26.20
CA THR A 101 -16.34 28.36 24.87
C THR A 101 -15.99 27.13 24.07
N ASN A 102 -16.94 26.61 23.28
CA ASN A 102 -16.73 25.45 22.44
C ASN A 102 -15.70 25.75 21.34
N VAL A 103 -14.69 24.89 21.18
CA VAL A 103 -13.64 25.00 20.14
C VAL A 103 -14.27 25.04 18.74
N LYS A 104 -15.37 24.32 18.52
CA LYS A 104 -16.14 24.38 17.27
C LYS A 104 -16.58 25.80 16.92
N ASP A 105 -17.18 26.51 17.87
CA ASP A 105 -17.70 27.86 17.65
C ASP A 105 -16.57 28.88 17.39
N MET A 106 -15.39 28.65 17.98
CA MET A 106 -14.19 29.43 17.67
C MET A 106 -13.66 29.14 16.26
N CYS A 107 -13.65 27.89 15.81
CA CYS A 107 -13.27 27.53 14.44
C CYS A 107 -14.20 28.20 13.41
N ASP A 108 -15.51 28.28 13.71
CA ASP A 108 -16.51 28.91 12.84
C ASP A 108 -16.23 30.41 12.60
N LEU A 109 -15.49 31.10 13.48
CA LEU A 109 -15.10 32.50 13.30
C LEU A 109 -14.19 32.73 12.09
N VAL A 110 -13.42 31.72 11.68
CA VAL A 110 -12.47 31.79 10.56
C VAL A 110 -12.90 30.95 9.35
N GLY A 111 -14.19 30.58 9.30
CA GLY A 111 -14.76 29.79 8.20
C GLY A 111 -14.92 28.30 8.50
N GLY A 112 -14.72 27.89 9.76
CA GLY A 112 -14.99 26.54 10.24
C GLY A 112 -14.03 25.47 9.70
N MET A 113 -14.21 24.24 10.17
CA MET A 113 -13.56 23.06 9.63
C MET A 113 -14.45 22.38 8.57
N SER A 114 -13.84 21.71 7.60
CA SER A 114 -14.50 20.73 6.71
C SER A 114 -14.07 19.30 7.10
N PRO A 115 -14.86 18.26 6.77
CA PRO A 115 -14.42 16.87 6.96
C PRO A 115 -13.02 16.63 6.36
N GLY A 116 -12.13 16.09 7.17
CA GLY A 116 -10.71 15.95 6.86
C GLY A 116 -9.84 17.05 7.45
N ASP A 117 -10.31 18.27 7.64
CA ASP A 117 -9.50 19.32 8.30
C ASP A 117 -9.09 18.88 9.71
N GLU A 118 -7.93 19.35 10.16
CA GLU A 118 -7.42 19.16 11.52
C GLU A 118 -7.24 20.52 12.21
N ILE A 119 -7.27 20.53 13.54
CA ILE A 119 -6.79 21.66 14.33
C ILE A 119 -5.54 21.30 15.11
N LYS A 120 -4.64 22.28 15.23
CA LYS A 120 -3.56 22.29 16.20
C LYS A 120 -3.87 23.32 17.28
N VAL A 121 -3.96 22.88 18.54
CA VAL A 121 -4.13 23.79 19.68
C VAL A 121 -2.79 23.95 20.38
N SER A 122 -2.28 25.18 20.42
CA SER A 122 -0.92 25.48 20.89
C SER A 122 -0.90 26.38 22.12
N ALA A 123 -0.05 26.01 23.07
CA ALA A 123 0.26 26.75 24.28
C ALA A 123 1.42 27.73 24.06
N THR A 124 1.52 28.75 24.92
CA THR A 124 2.64 29.71 24.89
C THR A 124 4.01 29.10 25.21
N ASP A 125 4.04 27.94 25.87
CA ASP A 125 5.27 27.19 26.19
C ASP A 125 5.72 26.24 25.06
N GLY A 126 4.99 26.21 23.94
CA GLY A 126 5.27 25.36 22.78
C GLY A 126 4.60 23.98 22.81
N PHE A 127 3.95 23.60 23.93
CA PHE A 127 3.14 22.39 23.99
C PHE A 127 1.93 22.50 23.05
N ASN A 128 1.55 21.41 22.40
CA ASN A 128 0.40 21.38 21.49
C ASN A 128 -0.19 19.98 21.38
N ASN A 129 -1.46 19.92 21.01
CA ASN A 129 -2.15 18.69 20.59
C ASN A 129 -2.92 18.95 19.29
N TRP A 130 -3.16 17.86 18.55
CA TRP A 130 -3.92 17.85 17.31
C TRP A 130 -5.28 17.17 17.52
N PHE A 131 -6.29 17.63 16.79
CA PHE A 131 -7.64 17.05 16.80
C PHE A 131 -8.23 17.11 15.38
N ASN A 132 -8.93 16.06 14.97
CA ASN A 132 -9.58 16.04 13.66
C ASN A 132 -10.97 16.69 13.67
N TYR A 133 -11.56 16.81 12.47
CA TYR A 133 -12.94 17.28 12.30
C TYR A 133 -13.94 16.58 13.21
N THR A 134 -13.89 15.25 13.33
CA THR A 134 -14.87 14.49 14.14
C THR A 134 -14.75 14.79 15.64
N ASN A 135 -13.54 15.01 16.17
CA ASN A 135 -13.37 15.38 17.58
C ASN A 135 -14.00 16.74 17.89
N VAL A 136 -13.97 17.67 16.93
CA VAL A 136 -14.43 19.06 17.14
C VAL A 136 -15.90 19.26 16.79
N TYR A 137 -16.35 18.73 15.64
CA TYR A 137 -17.71 18.96 15.10
C TYR A 137 -18.69 17.83 15.39
N GLU A 138 -18.20 16.61 15.66
CA GLU A 138 -19.04 15.42 15.87
C GLU A 138 -18.60 14.63 17.12
N PRO A 139 -18.38 15.28 18.28
CA PRO A 139 -17.84 14.60 19.45
C PRO A 139 -18.79 13.50 19.95
N GLN A 140 -18.24 12.32 20.21
CA GLN A 140 -18.96 11.24 20.89
C GLN A 140 -19.40 11.70 22.29
N PRO A 141 -20.55 11.23 22.83
CA PRO A 141 -21.05 11.69 24.13
C PRO A 141 -20.04 11.59 25.29
N ARG A 142 -19.27 10.50 25.34
CA ARG A 142 -18.24 10.26 26.36
C ARG A 142 -17.01 11.17 26.26
N HIS A 143 -16.77 11.74 25.09
CA HIS A 143 -15.75 12.76 24.85
C HIS A 143 -16.33 14.16 25.09
N GLY A 144 -17.55 14.39 24.63
CA GLY A 144 -18.24 15.67 24.69
C GLY A 144 -17.55 16.77 23.90
N PRO A 145 -18.06 18.01 23.90
CA PRO A 145 -17.40 19.09 23.21
C PRO A 145 -16.03 19.40 23.85
N ILE A 146 -15.05 19.74 23.02
CA ILE A 146 -13.78 20.32 23.46
C ILE A 146 -14.03 21.79 23.79
N VAL A 147 -13.80 22.18 25.04
CA VAL A 147 -14.08 23.53 25.54
C VAL A 147 -12.78 24.22 25.93
N LEU A 148 -12.57 25.44 25.42
CA LEU A 148 -11.52 26.32 25.92
C LEU A 148 -12.05 27.07 27.15
N CYS A 149 -11.65 26.61 28.33
CA CYS A 149 -12.07 27.15 29.61
C CYS A 149 -11.25 28.38 29.97
N TRP A 150 -11.95 29.47 30.30
CA TRP A 150 -11.37 30.75 30.75
C TRP A 150 -11.77 31.10 32.19
N TYR A 151 -12.53 30.22 32.85
CA TYR A 151 -12.95 30.33 34.24
C TYR A 151 -12.86 28.98 34.94
N LYS A 152 -12.44 29.00 36.20
CA LYS A 152 -12.39 27.85 37.10
C LYS A 152 -12.65 28.29 38.55
N GLU A 153 -13.63 27.66 39.19
CA GLU A 153 -13.85 27.75 40.66
C GLU A 153 -13.91 29.19 41.22
N GLY A 154 -14.62 30.08 40.51
CA GLY A 154 -14.79 31.48 40.93
C GLY A 154 -13.77 32.45 40.33
N ASN A 155 -12.72 31.95 39.69
CA ASN A 155 -11.64 32.75 39.12
C ASN A 155 -11.72 32.76 37.60
N TYR A 156 -11.61 33.94 36.99
CA TYR A 156 -11.38 34.10 35.56
C TYR A 156 -9.88 34.16 35.30
N VAL A 157 -9.43 33.84 34.08
CA VAL A 157 -8.07 34.22 33.67
C VAL A 157 -7.89 35.75 33.79
N PRO A 158 -6.75 36.25 34.31
CA PRO A 158 -5.51 35.51 34.60
C PRO A 158 -5.43 34.89 36.01
N ASP A 159 -6.41 35.08 36.89
CA ASP A 159 -6.41 34.48 38.25
C ASP A 159 -6.61 32.95 38.20
N TYR A 160 -7.13 32.43 37.09
CA TYR A 160 -7.02 31.02 36.73
C TYR A 160 -5.59 30.73 36.23
N GLU A 161 -4.74 30.21 37.13
CA GLU A 161 -3.27 30.10 36.95
C GLU A 161 -2.83 29.22 35.77
N GLU A 162 -3.66 28.28 35.31
CA GLU A 162 -3.42 27.49 34.11
C GLU A 162 -3.65 28.26 32.80
N GLY A 163 -4.08 29.53 32.87
CA GLY A 163 -4.52 30.31 31.71
C GLY A 163 -5.76 29.71 31.08
N MET A 164 -6.00 30.02 29.81
CA MET A 164 -7.05 29.33 29.07
C MET A 164 -6.63 27.88 28.82
N GLN A 165 -7.48 26.93 29.21
CA GLN A 165 -7.16 25.50 29.21
C GLN A 165 -8.22 24.70 28.45
N LEU A 166 -7.79 23.71 27.65
CA LEU A 166 -8.70 22.75 27.04
C LEU A 166 -9.24 21.76 28.09
N VAL A 167 -10.56 21.62 28.15
CA VAL A 167 -11.27 20.63 28.97
C VAL A 167 -12.32 19.93 28.10
N PHE A 168 -12.44 18.62 28.26
CA PHE A 168 -13.40 17.80 27.52
C PHE A 168 -14.66 17.67 28.37
N PHE A 169 -15.78 18.18 27.86
CA PHE A 169 -17.04 18.16 28.60
C PHE A 169 -17.78 16.87 28.29
N ALA A 170 -17.17 15.75 28.68
CA ALA A 170 -17.79 14.43 28.67
C ALA A 170 -19.21 14.52 29.25
N ASP A 171 -20.10 13.66 28.77
CA ASP A 171 -21.50 13.68 29.17
C ASP A 171 -21.72 13.50 30.69
N ASN A 172 -22.99 13.48 31.10
CA ASN A 172 -23.33 13.37 32.52
C ASN A 172 -23.13 11.95 33.09
N SER A 173 -22.52 11.01 32.36
CA SER A 173 -22.11 9.76 32.95
C SER A 173 -20.97 10.02 33.94
N THR A 174 -21.07 9.36 35.09
CA THR A 174 -20.04 9.43 36.12
C THR A 174 -19.47 8.04 36.33
N ASN A 175 -18.19 7.98 36.70
CA ASN A 175 -17.58 6.73 37.11
C ASN A 175 -18.22 6.17 38.41
N SER A 176 -17.70 5.03 38.88
CA SER A 176 -18.19 4.39 40.12
C SER A 176 -18.06 5.28 41.38
N GLU A 177 -17.22 6.31 41.35
CA GLU A 177 -17.05 7.31 42.41
C GLU A 177 -17.90 8.58 42.21
N GLN A 178 -18.81 8.60 41.23
CA GLN A 178 -19.65 9.76 40.91
C GLN A 178 -18.87 10.99 40.38
N LYS A 179 -17.72 10.78 39.73
CA LYS A 179 -16.93 11.83 39.07
C LYS A 179 -17.18 11.86 37.56
N HIS A 180 -17.22 13.05 36.97
CA HIS A 180 -17.22 13.25 35.51
C HIS A 180 -15.78 13.14 34.98
N VAL A 181 -15.36 11.92 34.67
CA VAL A 181 -14.00 11.63 34.19
C VAL A 181 -14.06 11.43 32.68
N PHE A 182 -13.20 12.13 31.94
CA PHE A 182 -12.80 11.71 30.60
C PHE A 182 -11.56 10.83 30.75
N GLY A 183 -11.77 9.51 30.76
CA GLY A 183 -10.77 8.49 31.09
C GLY A 183 -9.87 8.10 29.92
N ASN A 184 -8.81 7.37 30.22
CA ASN A 184 -7.90 6.84 29.19
C ASN A 184 -8.64 5.90 28.23
N TRP A 185 -9.58 5.09 28.72
CA TRP A 185 -10.41 4.25 27.87
C TRP A 185 -11.42 5.04 27.02
N ASP A 186 -11.99 6.14 27.54
CA ASP A 186 -12.85 7.00 26.71
C ASP A 186 -12.07 7.61 25.55
N MET A 187 -10.79 7.94 25.74
CA MET A 187 -9.91 8.37 24.66
C MET A 187 -9.71 7.27 23.62
N HIS A 188 -9.49 6.03 24.05
CA HIS A 188 -9.40 4.86 23.15
C HIS A 188 -10.66 4.72 22.28
N GLU A 189 -11.83 4.89 22.87
CA GLU A 189 -13.11 4.72 22.16
C GLU A 189 -13.51 5.92 21.29
N CYS A 190 -13.06 7.13 21.64
CA CYS A 190 -13.56 8.36 21.02
C CYS A 190 -12.58 9.03 20.05
N LEU A 191 -11.29 8.75 20.13
CA LEU A 191 -10.25 9.35 19.27
C LEU A 191 -9.60 8.27 18.42
N ALA A 192 -9.30 8.61 17.17
CA ALA A 192 -8.37 7.80 16.37
C ALA A 192 -6.98 7.79 17.03
N GLU A 193 -6.26 6.68 16.88
CA GLU A 193 -5.00 6.40 17.58
C GLU A 193 -3.94 7.50 17.42
N GLU A 194 -3.88 8.12 16.24
CA GLU A 194 -2.96 9.22 15.94
C GLU A 194 -3.18 10.49 16.80
N TYR A 195 -4.37 10.65 17.40
CA TYR A 195 -4.70 11.75 18.30
C TYR A 195 -4.63 11.36 19.78
N TRP A 196 -4.22 10.14 20.11
CA TRP A 196 -4.01 9.74 21.49
C TRP A 196 -2.81 10.46 22.09
N HIS A 197 -2.94 10.88 23.34
CA HIS A 197 -1.81 11.38 24.10
C HIS A 197 -1.21 10.28 24.96
N ASN A 198 0.08 9.98 24.72
CA ASN A 198 0.85 9.01 25.49
C ASN A 198 1.98 9.70 26.28
N PHE A 199 1.85 9.70 27.60
CA PHE A 199 2.92 10.09 28.51
C PHE A 199 4.11 9.13 28.37
N SER A 200 5.31 9.69 28.22
CA SER A 200 6.54 8.93 27.95
C SER A 200 6.42 7.95 26.77
N ALA A 201 5.63 8.32 25.76
CA ALA A 201 5.36 7.60 24.51
C ALA A 201 4.59 6.27 24.62
N ILE A 202 4.29 5.77 25.83
CA ILE A 202 3.65 4.45 25.99
C ILE A 202 2.47 4.40 26.96
N TYR A 203 2.28 5.43 27.80
CA TYR A 203 1.20 5.43 28.79
C TYR A 203 0.09 6.40 28.41
N PRO A 204 -1.13 5.91 28.08
CA PRO A 204 -2.28 6.76 27.80
C PRO A 204 -2.51 7.77 28.92
N SER A 205 -2.85 9.00 28.56
CA SER A 205 -3.13 10.06 29.54
C SER A 205 -3.99 11.15 28.94
N THR A 206 -5.30 11.14 29.18
CA THR A 206 -6.20 12.24 28.78
C THR A 206 -5.86 13.57 29.44
N ASP A 207 -5.16 13.57 30.56
CA ASP A 207 -4.62 14.80 31.16
C ASP A 207 -3.65 15.52 30.21
N GLY A 208 -2.93 14.77 29.37
CA GLY A 208 -2.00 15.34 28.39
C GLY A 208 -2.69 15.94 27.17
N LEU A 209 -3.97 15.63 26.92
CA LEU A 209 -4.79 16.34 25.93
C LEU A 209 -5.23 17.72 26.41
N SER A 210 -5.19 17.98 27.73
CA SER A 210 -5.63 19.22 28.37
C SER A 210 -4.55 20.32 28.27
N VAL A 211 -4.39 20.89 27.07
CA VAL A 211 -3.45 21.99 26.79
C VAL A 211 -3.77 23.19 27.69
N LYS A 212 -2.78 23.68 28.44
CA LYS A 212 -2.84 24.89 29.27
C LYS A 212 -2.19 26.07 28.56
N TYR A 213 -2.44 27.30 29.02
CA TYR A 213 -1.89 28.51 28.40
C TYR A 213 -2.15 28.59 26.89
N VAL A 214 -3.33 28.13 26.46
CA VAL A 214 -3.68 28.10 25.04
C VAL A 214 -3.63 29.52 24.49
N SER A 215 -2.87 29.67 23.41
CA SER A 215 -2.66 30.95 22.73
C SER A 215 -3.05 30.92 21.26
N GLU A 216 -3.08 29.73 20.64
CA GLU A 216 -3.48 29.58 19.24
C GLU A 216 -4.32 28.32 19.00
N ILE A 217 -5.33 28.45 18.14
CA ILE A 217 -6.08 27.35 17.51
C ILE A 217 -5.92 27.52 15.99
N ALA A 218 -5.18 26.63 15.36
CA ALA A 218 -4.90 26.68 13.93
C ALA A 218 -5.60 25.54 13.19
N ILE A 219 -6.50 25.86 12.26
CA ILE A 219 -7.14 24.91 11.34
C ILE A 219 -6.21 24.68 10.14
N TYR A 220 -5.89 23.43 9.86
CA TYR A 220 -5.16 22.99 8.68
C TYR A 220 -6.16 22.33 7.74
N SER A 221 -6.47 23.00 6.63
CA SER A 221 -7.36 22.39 5.65
C SER A 221 -6.73 21.17 5.01
N ASN A 222 -7.47 20.08 4.86
CA ASN A 222 -6.90 18.90 4.25
C ASN A 222 -6.90 19.02 2.72
N LYS A 223 -5.92 18.40 2.04
CA LYS A 223 -5.97 18.26 0.59
C LYS A 223 -7.03 17.20 0.28
N THR A 224 -8.20 17.60 -0.22
CA THR A 224 -9.17 16.63 -0.74
C THR A 224 -8.55 15.94 -1.96
N MET A 225 -8.08 14.71 -1.76
CA MET A 225 -7.76 13.82 -2.87
C MET A 225 -9.04 13.60 -3.67
N TRP A 226 -8.91 13.67 -4.99
CA TRP A 226 -10.02 13.53 -5.92
C TRP A 226 -9.77 12.35 -6.85
N ASP A 227 -10.87 11.77 -7.33
CA ASP A 227 -10.87 10.75 -8.34
C ASP A 227 -11.56 11.26 -9.62
N LEU A 228 -10.99 10.91 -10.77
CA LEU A 228 -11.59 11.11 -12.07
C LEU A 228 -12.17 9.80 -12.58
N LYS A 229 -13.48 9.77 -12.84
CA LYS A 229 -14.16 8.62 -13.43
C LYS A 229 -14.01 8.65 -14.95
N LEU A 230 -13.45 7.61 -15.54
CA LEU A 230 -13.38 7.38 -16.98
C LEU A 230 -14.31 6.23 -17.34
N ILE A 231 -15.29 6.47 -18.20
CA ILE A 231 -16.33 5.50 -18.55
C ILE A 231 -16.31 5.29 -20.07
N GLY A 232 -16.23 4.04 -20.52
CA GLY A 232 -16.22 3.69 -21.94
C GLY A 232 -16.42 2.19 -22.18
N ALA A 233 -15.60 1.61 -23.05
CA ALA A 233 -15.55 0.18 -23.33
C ALA A 233 -15.21 -0.61 -22.06
N ILE A 234 -14.36 -0.03 -21.22
CA ILE A 234 -14.12 -0.42 -19.84
C ILE A 234 -14.27 0.83 -18.94
N ASN A 235 -14.33 0.64 -17.63
CA ASN A 235 -14.44 1.73 -16.68
C ASN A 235 -13.18 1.80 -15.81
N GLU A 236 -12.73 3.01 -15.51
CA GLU A 236 -11.60 3.27 -14.63
C GLU A 236 -11.92 4.41 -13.67
N THR A 237 -11.47 4.27 -12.42
CA THR A 237 -11.40 5.39 -11.47
C THR A 237 -9.93 5.75 -11.33
N MET A 238 -9.54 6.94 -11.81
CA MET A 238 -8.17 7.44 -11.76
C MET A 238 -7.99 8.38 -10.58
N SER A 239 -7.11 8.03 -9.64
CA SER A 239 -6.78 8.89 -8.51
C SER A 239 -5.99 10.13 -8.92
N GLU A 240 -6.02 11.18 -8.08
CA GLU A 240 -5.19 12.38 -8.24
C GLU A 240 -3.71 12.02 -8.52
N THR A 241 -3.14 11.11 -7.74
CA THR A 241 -1.74 10.67 -7.90
C THR A 241 -1.50 10.02 -9.26
N ALA A 242 -2.43 9.16 -9.71
CA ALA A 242 -2.33 8.51 -11.02
C ALA A 242 -2.43 9.54 -12.16
N PHE A 243 -3.32 10.53 -12.03
CA PHE A 243 -3.45 11.63 -12.98
C PHE A 243 -2.16 12.47 -13.03
N GLU A 244 -1.60 12.87 -11.89
CA GLU A 244 -0.35 13.65 -11.83
C GLU A 244 0.86 12.90 -12.41
N LYS A 245 0.94 11.57 -12.22
CA LYS A 245 1.92 10.72 -12.93
C LYS A 245 1.70 10.76 -14.44
N GLY A 246 0.43 10.72 -14.89
CA GLY A 246 0.08 10.90 -16.29
C GLY A 246 0.55 12.24 -16.84
N VAL A 247 0.34 13.33 -16.10
CA VAL A 247 0.84 14.68 -16.44
C VAL A 247 2.36 14.72 -16.50
N ALA A 248 3.07 14.04 -15.61
CA ALA A 248 4.54 13.98 -15.63
C ALA A 248 5.08 13.28 -16.89
N CYS A 249 4.39 12.24 -17.38
CA CYS A 249 4.76 11.50 -18.59
C CYS A 249 4.30 12.18 -19.89
N HIS A 250 3.15 12.84 -19.85
CA HIS A 250 2.47 13.43 -21.01
C HIS A 250 2.02 14.89 -20.75
N PRO A 251 2.95 15.81 -20.40
CA PRO A 251 2.59 17.17 -20.02
C PRO A 251 2.15 17.99 -21.23
N VAL A 252 1.02 18.69 -21.11
CA VAL A 252 0.59 19.71 -22.07
C VAL A 252 0.21 20.99 -21.33
N SER A 253 0.47 22.14 -21.97
CA SER A 253 0.14 23.45 -21.40
C SER A 253 -0.47 24.40 -22.43
N TYR A 254 -1.29 25.33 -21.96
CA TYR A 254 -1.95 26.36 -22.74
C TYR A 254 -1.97 27.69 -21.97
N THR A 255 -1.44 28.74 -22.56
CA THR A 255 -1.53 30.10 -22.02
C THR A 255 -2.71 30.84 -22.64
N ASP A 256 -3.65 31.27 -21.80
CA ASP A 256 -4.86 31.96 -22.26
C ASP A 256 -4.63 33.46 -22.54
N SER A 257 -5.65 34.13 -23.08
CA SER A 257 -5.60 35.56 -23.41
C SER A 257 -5.43 36.49 -22.21
N ARG A 258 -5.49 35.97 -20.97
CA ARG A 258 -5.23 36.70 -19.72
C ARG A 258 -3.83 36.40 -19.19
N ASN A 259 -2.97 35.77 -19.99
CA ASN A 259 -1.61 35.39 -19.62
C ASN A 259 -1.58 34.42 -18.42
N ARG A 260 -2.60 33.56 -18.29
CA ARG A 260 -2.62 32.47 -17.32
C ARG A 260 -2.24 31.18 -18.02
N THR A 261 -1.28 30.44 -17.46
CA THR A 261 -0.83 29.16 -18.00
C THR A 261 -1.56 28.02 -17.31
N TRP A 262 -2.30 27.25 -18.07
CA TRP A 262 -2.97 26.03 -17.62
C TRP A 262 -2.14 24.82 -18.04
N SER A 263 -1.95 23.84 -17.16
CA SER A 263 -1.20 22.63 -17.48
C SER A 263 -1.86 21.38 -16.90
N GLY A 264 -1.69 20.27 -17.63
CA GLY A 264 -2.27 18.97 -17.31
C GLY A 264 -1.99 17.97 -18.44
N ILE A 265 -2.98 17.15 -18.78
CA ILE A 265 -2.89 16.11 -19.82
C ILE A 265 -3.93 16.34 -20.92
N SER A 266 -3.63 15.93 -22.15
CA SER A 266 -4.59 15.98 -23.26
C SER A 266 -5.77 15.03 -23.03
N LEU A 267 -6.98 15.47 -23.37
CA LEU A 267 -8.21 14.71 -23.21
C LEU A 267 -8.16 13.35 -23.94
N TRP A 268 -7.50 13.30 -25.10
CA TRP A 268 -7.40 12.05 -25.89
C TRP A 268 -6.56 10.97 -25.19
N TYR A 269 -5.57 11.34 -24.35
CA TYR A 269 -4.87 10.35 -23.54
C TYR A 269 -5.79 9.70 -22.50
N LEU A 270 -6.73 10.46 -21.92
CA LEU A 270 -7.71 9.94 -20.96
C LEU A 270 -8.78 9.08 -21.65
N MET A 271 -9.16 9.44 -22.88
CA MET A 271 -10.04 8.62 -23.72
C MET A 271 -9.41 7.25 -24.00
N GLY A 272 -8.12 7.22 -24.39
CA GLY A 272 -7.36 6.00 -24.69
C GLY A 272 -7.11 5.06 -23.50
N ARG A 273 -7.64 5.38 -22.32
CA ARG A 273 -7.60 4.46 -21.18
C ARG A 273 -8.83 3.55 -21.13
N VAL A 274 -9.90 3.96 -21.80
CA VAL A 274 -11.24 3.37 -21.68
C VAL A 274 -11.95 3.22 -23.02
N ASP A 275 -11.32 3.51 -24.15
CA ASP A 275 -11.89 3.33 -25.48
C ASP A 275 -11.85 1.88 -25.97
N ASP A 276 -10.93 1.07 -25.44
CA ASP A 276 -10.93 -0.39 -25.52
C ASP A 276 -10.24 -1.05 -24.30
N THR A 277 -9.72 -2.27 -24.43
CA THR A 277 -9.04 -3.01 -23.33
C THR A 277 -7.55 -2.69 -23.19
N VAL A 278 -6.96 -1.89 -24.08
CA VAL A 278 -5.54 -1.52 -24.07
C VAL A 278 -5.37 -0.18 -23.36
N ILE A 279 -5.15 -0.21 -22.05
CA ILE A 279 -5.18 1.03 -21.22
C ILE A 279 -3.92 1.91 -21.29
N HIS A 280 -2.82 1.41 -21.86
CA HIS A 280 -1.53 2.12 -21.89
C HIS A 280 -0.59 1.58 -22.97
N GLY A 281 0.32 2.43 -23.46
CA GLY A 281 1.31 2.11 -24.50
C GLY A 281 0.98 2.71 -25.88
N PRO A 282 1.77 2.39 -26.92
CA PRO A 282 1.62 3.00 -28.25
C PRO A 282 0.25 2.79 -28.92
N LEU A 283 -0.45 1.72 -28.51
CA LEU A 283 -1.76 1.33 -29.04
C LEU A 283 -2.93 1.67 -28.09
N ALA A 284 -2.68 2.43 -27.02
CA ALA A 284 -3.72 2.69 -26.03
C ALA A 284 -4.88 3.51 -26.58
N PHE A 285 -4.59 4.51 -27.42
CA PHE A 285 -5.64 5.27 -28.08
C PHE A 285 -6.07 4.58 -29.36
N ASN A 286 -7.35 4.20 -29.44
CA ASN A 286 -7.93 3.53 -30.58
C ASN A 286 -8.31 4.53 -31.67
N ASP A 287 -7.33 4.87 -32.52
CA ASP A 287 -7.50 5.84 -33.61
C ASP A 287 -8.67 5.45 -34.55
N THR A 288 -8.86 4.15 -34.83
CA THR A 288 -9.93 3.68 -35.71
C THR A 288 -11.32 3.91 -35.11
N LEU A 289 -11.48 3.63 -33.81
CA LEU A 289 -12.74 3.88 -33.10
C LEU A 289 -13.01 5.38 -32.98
N ALA A 290 -11.98 6.19 -32.69
CA ALA A 290 -12.10 7.63 -32.62
C ALA A 290 -12.51 8.26 -33.96
N ASP A 291 -11.92 7.81 -35.07
CA ASP A 291 -12.25 8.23 -36.43
C ASP A 291 -13.68 7.82 -36.87
N ALA A 292 -14.20 6.71 -36.34
CA ALA A 292 -15.58 6.29 -36.59
C ALA A 292 -16.62 7.25 -35.98
N GLY A 293 -16.23 8.03 -34.96
CA GLY A 293 -17.04 9.10 -34.37
C GLY A 293 -18.02 8.61 -33.32
N TYR A 294 -17.63 8.70 -32.05
CA TYR A 294 -18.50 8.54 -30.88
C TYR A 294 -18.56 9.83 -30.04
N GLU A 295 -19.55 9.93 -29.16
CA GLU A 295 -19.70 11.09 -28.29
C GLU A 295 -18.79 10.98 -27.05
N VAL A 296 -18.10 12.07 -26.71
CA VAL A 296 -17.28 12.19 -25.50
C VAL A 296 -17.88 13.28 -24.62
N THR A 297 -18.44 12.90 -23.47
CA THR A 297 -19.07 13.83 -22.53
C THR A 297 -18.17 14.07 -21.32
N VAL A 298 -17.76 15.33 -21.12
CA VAL A 298 -17.03 15.80 -19.93
C VAL A 298 -18.03 16.40 -18.94
N ILE A 299 -18.01 15.93 -17.70
CA ILE A 299 -19.07 16.15 -16.69
C ILE A 299 -18.44 16.64 -15.40
N ALA A 300 -18.97 17.74 -14.89
CA ALA A 300 -18.60 18.35 -13.63
C ALA A 300 -19.41 17.79 -12.45
N GLY A 301 -18.87 17.90 -11.23
CA GLY A 301 -19.53 17.46 -10.00
C GLY A 301 -20.83 18.21 -9.68
N ASP A 302 -21.04 19.39 -10.27
CA ASP A 302 -22.31 20.14 -10.18
C ASP A 302 -23.36 19.72 -11.23
N GLY A 303 -23.04 18.68 -12.03
CA GLY A 303 -23.89 18.17 -13.10
C GLY A 303 -23.76 18.93 -14.44
N TYR A 304 -22.99 20.01 -14.50
CA TYR A 304 -22.69 20.68 -15.76
C TYR A 304 -21.92 19.75 -16.71
N ARG A 305 -22.25 19.76 -18.01
CA ARG A 305 -21.61 18.85 -18.97
C ARG A 305 -21.49 19.44 -20.37
N LYS A 306 -20.49 18.95 -21.10
CA LYS A 306 -20.29 19.22 -22.52
C LYS A 306 -19.89 17.97 -23.27
N THR A 307 -20.44 17.84 -24.47
CA THR A 307 -20.22 16.70 -25.37
C THR A 307 -19.44 17.16 -26.59
N PHE A 308 -18.50 16.32 -27.01
CA PHE A 308 -17.58 16.51 -28.13
C PHE A 308 -17.61 15.27 -29.01
N ASN A 309 -17.20 15.40 -30.28
CA ASN A 309 -17.02 14.25 -31.17
C ASN A 309 -15.60 13.69 -31.01
N SER A 310 -15.45 12.37 -30.90
CA SER A 310 -14.15 11.71 -30.76
C SER A 310 -13.17 12.04 -31.89
N ALA A 311 -13.65 12.24 -33.12
CA ALA A 311 -12.80 12.56 -34.28
C ALA A 311 -12.17 13.96 -34.17
N ASP A 312 -12.81 14.91 -33.47
CA ASP A 312 -12.24 16.25 -33.21
C ASP A 312 -11.16 16.19 -32.11
N LEU A 313 -11.28 15.21 -31.22
CA LEU A 313 -10.39 15.01 -30.06
C LEU A 313 -9.20 14.11 -30.40
N ALA A 314 -9.31 13.25 -31.41
CA ALA A 314 -8.31 12.28 -31.79
C ALA A 314 -6.93 12.93 -31.96
N ARG A 315 -5.97 12.49 -31.13
CA ARG A 315 -4.58 12.97 -31.12
C ARG A 315 -4.44 14.50 -31.03
N ASN A 316 -5.42 15.17 -30.40
CA ASN A 316 -5.48 16.63 -30.37
C ASN A 316 -5.10 17.20 -29.00
N ASP A 317 -3.88 17.73 -28.90
CA ASP A 317 -3.34 18.35 -27.68
C ASP A 317 -3.93 19.73 -27.35
N SER A 318 -4.90 20.21 -28.15
CA SER A 318 -5.58 21.47 -27.88
C SER A 318 -6.71 21.35 -26.85
N TYR A 319 -7.09 20.13 -26.45
CA TYR A 319 -8.11 19.87 -25.43
C TYR A 319 -7.41 19.33 -24.19
N ILE A 320 -7.19 20.19 -23.20
CA ILE A 320 -6.37 19.88 -22.03
C ILE A 320 -7.27 19.76 -20.81
N VAL A 321 -7.18 18.64 -20.10
CA VAL A 321 -7.72 18.51 -18.74
C VAL A 321 -6.62 18.98 -17.79
N ALA A 322 -6.73 20.23 -17.34
CA ALA A 322 -5.74 20.91 -16.52
C ALA A 322 -5.98 20.65 -15.03
N CYS A 323 -4.90 20.34 -14.30
CA CYS A 323 -4.85 20.26 -12.83
C CYS A 323 -4.02 21.40 -12.21
N TYR A 324 -3.30 22.18 -13.03
CA TYR A 324 -2.49 23.30 -12.58
C TYR A 324 -2.83 24.61 -13.29
N LEU A 325 -2.77 25.71 -12.55
CA LEU A 325 -2.88 27.10 -12.99
C LEU A 325 -1.64 27.86 -12.52
N ASN A 326 -0.88 28.41 -13.47
CA ASN A 326 0.38 29.11 -13.24
C ASN A 326 1.40 28.30 -12.41
N GLY A 327 1.42 26.97 -12.59
CA GLY A 327 2.33 26.06 -11.89
C GLY A 327 1.91 25.70 -10.46
N SER A 328 0.74 26.14 -10.00
CA SER A 328 0.14 25.71 -8.72
C SER A 328 -1.15 24.94 -8.97
N ALA A 329 -1.61 24.15 -8.00
CA ALA A 329 -2.90 23.46 -8.07
C ALA A 329 -4.05 24.45 -8.38
N LEU A 330 -5.11 23.97 -9.01
CA LEU A 330 -6.28 24.81 -9.27
C LEU A 330 -6.86 25.34 -7.93
N PRO A 331 -7.19 26.64 -7.82
CA PRO A 331 -7.93 27.10 -6.66
C PRO A 331 -9.32 26.46 -6.64
N GLU A 332 -9.86 26.19 -5.45
CA GLU A 332 -11.17 25.56 -5.27
C GLU A 332 -12.29 26.28 -6.03
N HIS A 333 -12.25 27.61 -6.00
CA HIS A 333 -13.26 28.46 -6.62
C HIS A 333 -12.62 29.54 -7.50
N THR A 334 -13.36 29.96 -8.52
CA THR A 334 -13.09 31.19 -9.26
C THR A 334 -13.33 32.43 -8.39
N ASP A 335 -12.83 33.60 -8.81
CA ASP A 335 -13.10 34.91 -8.17
C ASP A 335 -14.61 35.23 -8.00
N LYS A 336 -15.49 34.52 -8.72
CA LYS A 336 -16.94 34.65 -8.65
C LYS A 336 -17.62 33.58 -7.79
N GLY A 337 -16.85 32.81 -7.01
CA GLY A 337 -17.34 31.77 -6.12
C GLY A 337 -17.85 30.50 -6.82
N LYS A 338 -17.56 30.31 -8.11
CA LYS A 338 -17.91 29.05 -8.82
C LYS A 338 -16.82 27.99 -8.62
N PRO A 339 -17.17 26.70 -8.42
CA PRO A 339 -16.19 25.61 -8.35
C PRO A 339 -15.27 25.58 -9.57
N LEU A 340 -13.98 25.33 -9.33
CA LEU A 340 -12.94 25.30 -10.35
C LEU A 340 -12.10 24.02 -10.28
N ALA A 341 -11.57 23.71 -9.09
CA ALA A 341 -10.86 22.46 -8.78
C ALA A 341 -11.83 21.26 -8.80
N PRO A 342 -11.32 20.02 -8.94
CA PRO A 342 -9.91 19.66 -9.07
C PRO A 342 -9.35 19.75 -10.50
N LEU A 343 -10.22 19.65 -11.50
CA LEU A 343 -9.86 19.55 -12.91
C LEU A 343 -10.67 20.52 -13.77
N LYS A 344 -10.03 21.08 -14.79
CA LYS A 344 -10.68 21.98 -15.77
C LYS A 344 -10.32 21.65 -17.20
N LEU A 345 -11.31 21.54 -18.08
CA LEU A 345 -11.12 21.46 -19.51
C LEU A 345 -10.83 22.86 -20.07
N VAL A 346 -9.67 23.00 -20.72
CA VAL A 346 -9.18 24.24 -21.32
C VAL A 346 -8.59 23.98 -22.69
N GLY A 347 -8.48 25.03 -23.51
CA GLY A 347 -7.94 24.92 -24.86
C GLY A 347 -8.16 26.18 -25.70
N PRO A 348 -7.33 26.42 -26.73
CA PRO A 348 -7.42 27.61 -27.58
C PRO A 348 -8.72 27.68 -28.40
N PHE A 349 -9.36 26.54 -28.68
CA PHE A 349 -10.57 26.45 -29.51
C PHE A 349 -11.86 26.28 -28.69
N LEU A 350 -11.79 26.32 -27.36
CA LEU A 350 -12.95 26.16 -26.50
C LEU A 350 -13.60 27.52 -26.21
N SER A 351 -14.87 27.64 -26.58
CA SER A 351 -15.73 28.73 -26.09
C SER A 351 -15.90 28.66 -24.57
N GLY A 352 -16.29 29.76 -23.92
CA GLY A 352 -16.43 29.81 -22.46
C GLY A 352 -17.39 28.77 -21.88
N GLY A 353 -18.42 28.36 -22.64
CA GLY A 353 -19.33 27.28 -22.25
C GLY A 353 -18.74 25.88 -22.47
N GLN A 354 -17.68 25.71 -23.25
CA GLN A 354 -17.04 24.40 -23.43
C GLN A 354 -15.99 24.11 -22.35
N GLN A 355 -15.56 25.11 -21.59
CA GLN A 355 -14.53 24.97 -20.56
C GLN A 355 -15.12 24.48 -19.22
N VAL A 356 -15.44 23.19 -19.16
CA VAL A 356 -15.95 22.51 -17.96
C VAL A 356 -14.95 22.63 -16.81
N SER A 357 -15.38 23.05 -15.63
CA SER A 357 -14.57 23.13 -14.41
C SER A 357 -15.10 22.14 -13.39
N ASN A 358 -14.35 21.81 -12.34
CA ASN A 358 -14.74 20.80 -11.36
C ASN A 358 -15.13 19.47 -12.02
N ILE A 359 -14.31 19.01 -12.97
CA ILE A 359 -14.56 17.77 -13.71
C ILE A 359 -14.48 16.58 -12.75
N GLU A 360 -15.54 15.77 -12.73
CA GLU A 360 -15.61 14.52 -11.96
C GLU A 360 -15.56 13.30 -12.89
N ARG A 361 -16.06 13.43 -14.14
CA ARG A 361 -16.24 12.29 -15.02
C ARG A 361 -16.06 12.63 -16.50
N ILE A 362 -15.46 11.71 -17.24
CA ILE A 362 -15.40 11.69 -18.70
C ILE A 362 -16.05 10.38 -19.17
N SER A 363 -16.97 10.48 -20.13
CA SER A 363 -17.78 9.35 -20.59
C SER A 363 -17.73 9.26 -22.12
N LEU A 364 -17.36 8.10 -22.64
CA LEU A 364 -17.39 7.76 -24.06
C LEU A 364 -18.69 7.00 -24.33
N ASP A 365 -19.45 7.43 -25.34
CA ASP A 365 -20.66 6.73 -25.79
C ASP A 365 -20.30 5.56 -26.71
N ILE A 366 -19.73 4.52 -26.11
CA ILE A 366 -19.32 3.29 -26.77
C ILE A 366 -19.86 2.10 -25.98
N ALA A 367 -20.16 1.01 -26.68
CA ALA A 367 -20.66 -0.19 -26.02
C ALA A 367 -19.57 -0.76 -25.10
N PRO A 368 -19.91 -1.12 -23.84
CA PRO A 368 -18.97 -1.80 -22.97
C PRO A 368 -18.51 -3.09 -23.65
N VAL A 369 -17.21 -3.34 -23.64
CA VAL A 369 -16.67 -4.64 -24.01
C VAL A 369 -17.18 -5.62 -22.96
N GLN A 370 -17.79 -6.71 -23.42
CA GLN A 370 -18.09 -7.82 -22.54
C GLN A 370 -16.74 -8.40 -22.11
N LEU A 371 -16.25 -7.97 -20.95
CA LEU A 371 -15.08 -8.54 -20.31
C LEU A 371 -15.37 -10.04 -20.15
N GLU A 372 -14.64 -10.86 -20.90
CA GLU A 372 -14.63 -12.29 -20.67
C GLU A 372 -14.21 -12.53 -19.21
N ALA A 373 -14.79 -13.57 -18.61
CA ALA A 373 -14.81 -13.79 -17.17
C ALA A 373 -13.49 -13.51 -16.45
N ASN A 374 -13.57 -12.89 -15.27
CA ASN A 374 -12.40 -12.46 -14.51
C ASN A 374 -11.72 -13.62 -13.77
N ILE A 375 -12.38 -14.79 -13.67
CA ILE A 375 -11.77 -16.04 -13.22
C ILE A 375 -12.53 -17.24 -13.81
N THR A 376 -11.79 -18.26 -14.26
CA THR A 376 -12.35 -19.57 -14.65
C THR A 376 -11.94 -20.64 -13.64
N LEU A 377 -12.92 -21.36 -13.10
CA LEU A 377 -12.75 -22.52 -12.23
C LEU A 377 -12.99 -23.80 -13.03
N ILE A 378 -12.06 -24.75 -12.95
CA ILE A 378 -12.13 -26.02 -13.68
C ILE A 378 -11.99 -27.16 -12.68
N GLY A 379 -12.95 -28.08 -12.66
CA GLY A 379 -12.90 -29.30 -11.88
C GLY A 379 -13.79 -30.39 -12.49
N ASN A 380 -14.78 -30.87 -11.75
CA ASN A 380 -15.80 -31.77 -12.30
C ASN A 380 -16.70 -31.09 -13.37
N GLU A 381 -16.76 -29.77 -13.33
CA GLU A 381 -17.37 -28.89 -14.30
C GLU A 381 -16.53 -27.62 -14.45
N THR A 382 -16.84 -26.81 -15.47
CA THR A 382 -16.21 -25.50 -15.68
C THR A 382 -17.20 -24.41 -15.31
N ARG A 383 -16.76 -23.47 -14.48
CA ARG A 383 -17.51 -22.27 -14.11
C ARG A 383 -16.67 -21.04 -14.33
N SER A 384 -17.30 -19.94 -14.69
CA SER A 384 -16.64 -18.68 -14.93
C SER A 384 -17.37 -17.59 -14.19
N TYR A 385 -16.62 -16.70 -13.53
CA TYR A 385 -17.16 -15.64 -12.69
C TYR A 385 -16.57 -14.29 -13.08
N THR A 386 -17.39 -13.26 -13.02
CA THR A 386 -16.96 -11.86 -13.06
C THR A 386 -16.34 -11.44 -11.72
N LEU A 387 -15.61 -10.32 -11.70
CA LEU A 387 -15.00 -9.80 -10.46
C LEU A 387 -16.07 -9.40 -9.45
N ASP A 388 -17.19 -8.86 -9.90
CA ASP A 388 -18.31 -8.49 -9.02
C ASP A 388 -18.94 -9.74 -8.39
N GLU A 389 -19.10 -10.83 -9.15
CA GLU A 389 -19.56 -12.11 -8.60
C GLU A 389 -18.57 -12.69 -7.58
N ILE A 390 -17.26 -12.59 -7.85
CA ILE A 390 -16.23 -13.00 -6.89
C ILE A 390 -16.28 -12.15 -5.61
N LYS A 391 -16.42 -10.82 -5.73
CA LYS A 391 -16.54 -9.92 -4.57
C LYS A 391 -17.81 -10.16 -3.75
N ALA A 392 -18.85 -10.75 -4.35
CA ALA A 392 -20.08 -11.10 -3.67
C ALA A 392 -20.02 -12.47 -2.93
N MET A 393 -18.96 -13.26 -3.12
CA MET A 393 -18.76 -14.54 -2.43
C MET A 393 -18.33 -14.34 -0.97
N PRO A 394 -18.47 -15.38 -0.11
CA PRO A 394 -17.95 -15.35 1.26
C PRO A 394 -16.44 -15.06 1.27
N TYR A 395 -16.08 -13.88 1.79
CA TYR A 395 -14.70 -13.41 1.82
C TYR A 395 -14.03 -13.69 3.17
N TYR A 396 -12.71 -13.68 3.14
CA TYR A 396 -11.79 -13.80 4.25
C TYR A 396 -10.92 -12.55 4.31
N VAL A 397 -10.68 -12.03 5.52
CA VAL A 397 -9.78 -10.88 5.75
C VAL A 397 -8.76 -11.28 6.79
N ALA A 398 -7.49 -11.23 6.41
CA ALA A 398 -6.36 -11.50 7.30
C ALA A 398 -5.09 -10.90 6.72
N SER A 399 -4.01 -10.95 7.49
CA SER A 399 -2.72 -10.37 7.09
C SER A 399 -1.77 -11.45 6.61
N GLY A 400 -0.86 -11.10 5.72
CA GLY A 400 0.16 -12.01 5.24
C GLY A 400 1.26 -11.26 4.50
N GLY A 401 2.44 -11.88 4.41
CA GLY A 401 3.56 -11.34 3.66
C GLY A 401 4.26 -12.41 2.84
N PHE A 402 5.20 -11.98 2.01
CA PHE A 402 6.05 -12.91 1.28
C PHE A 402 7.50 -12.48 1.18
N LYS A 403 8.39 -13.46 1.20
CA LYS A 403 9.82 -13.29 0.99
C LYS A 403 10.14 -13.50 -0.48
N LYS A 404 10.80 -12.53 -1.11
CA LYS A 404 11.33 -12.65 -2.47
C LYS A 404 12.56 -13.56 -2.48
N SER A 405 12.89 -14.12 -3.65
CA SER A 405 14.15 -14.87 -3.85
C SER A 405 15.41 -14.06 -3.53
N THR A 406 15.33 -12.72 -3.55
CA THR A 406 16.41 -11.81 -3.12
C THR A 406 16.52 -11.66 -1.59
N GLY A 407 15.68 -12.34 -0.81
CA GLY A 407 15.56 -12.23 0.64
C GLY A 407 14.71 -11.06 1.15
N VAL A 408 14.23 -10.18 0.25
CA VAL A 408 13.43 -9.01 0.63
C VAL A 408 12.01 -9.45 1.00
N ILE A 409 11.56 -9.06 2.19
CA ILE A 409 10.20 -9.28 2.65
C ILE A 409 9.30 -8.16 2.16
N VAL A 410 8.11 -8.52 1.67
CA VAL A 410 7.04 -7.62 1.26
C VAL A 410 5.81 -7.88 2.12
N GLY A 411 5.21 -6.81 2.65
CA GLY A 411 4.21 -6.91 3.69
C GLY A 411 4.82 -7.14 5.08
N PRO A 412 4.04 -7.64 6.05
CA PRO A 412 2.67 -8.11 5.86
C PRO A 412 1.70 -6.96 5.57
N TYR A 413 0.73 -7.23 4.71
CA TYR A 413 -0.41 -6.35 4.45
C TYR A 413 -1.69 -7.10 4.77
N THR A 414 -2.76 -6.38 5.04
CA THR A 414 -4.10 -6.96 5.14
C THR A 414 -4.63 -7.24 3.74
N TYR A 415 -5.10 -8.46 3.50
CA TYR A 415 -5.75 -8.85 2.26
C TYR A 415 -7.19 -9.22 2.51
N LYS A 416 -8.03 -8.95 1.52
CA LYS A 416 -9.40 -9.44 1.45
C LYS A 416 -9.57 -10.23 0.16
N GLY A 417 -10.09 -11.44 0.30
CA GLY A 417 -10.17 -12.41 -0.79
C GLY A 417 -11.08 -13.57 -0.48
N ILE A 418 -11.17 -14.52 -1.42
CA ILE A 418 -11.96 -15.75 -1.26
C ILE A 418 -11.02 -16.91 -0.96
N ASN A 419 -11.36 -17.75 0.02
CA ASN A 419 -10.58 -18.94 0.33
C ASN A 419 -10.55 -19.89 -0.90
N ILE A 420 -9.36 -20.36 -1.29
CA ILE A 420 -9.21 -21.25 -2.45
C ILE A 420 -9.97 -22.56 -2.26
N SER A 421 -10.02 -23.11 -1.03
CA SER A 421 -10.81 -24.33 -0.75
C SER A 421 -12.29 -24.14 -1.08
N TYR A 422 -12.88 -23.00 -0.69
CA TYR A 422 -14.25 -22.64 -1.05
C TYR A 422 -14.44 -22.57 -2.56
N LEU A 423 -13.51 -21.95 -3.30
CA LEU A 423 -13.60 -21.88 -4.76
C LEU A 423 -13.51 -23.26 -5.41
N THR A 424 -12.65 -24.14 -4.90
CA THR A 424 -12.54 -25.51 -5.43
C THR A 424 -13.80 -26.35 -5.15
N ASP A 425 -14.48 -26.13 -4.02
CA ASP A 425 -15.75 -26.80 -3.70
C ASP A 425 -16.86 -26.48 -4.70
N LEU A 426 -16.82 -25.30 -5.33
CA LEU A 426 -17.77 -24.91 -6.37
C LEU A 426 -17.68 -25.77 -7.64
N VAL A 427 -16.55 -26.44 -7.86
CA VAL A 427 -16.26 -27.27 -9.04
C VAL A 427 -15.83 -28.70 -8.67
N GLY A 428 -16.32 -29.21 -7.54
CA GLY A 428 -16.20 -30.62 -7.15
C GLY A 428 -15.33 -30.90 -5.93
N GLY A 429 -14.61 -29.90 -5.43
CA GLY A 429 -13.77 -30.00 -4.24
C GLY A 429 -12.46 -30.75 -4.48
N ILE A 430 -11.55 -30.63 -3.52
CA ILE A 430 -10.25 -31.33 -3.53
C ILE A 430 -10.13 -32.33 -2.39
N THR A 431 -9.32 -33.35 -2.61
CA THR A 431 -8.92 -34.37 -1.63
C THR A 431 -7.39 -34.52 -1.65
N PRO A 432 -6.76 -35.25 -0.71
CA PRO A 432 -5.32 -35.50 -0.74
C PRO A 432 -4.78 -36.12 -2.04
N SER A 433 -5.65 -36.69 -2.89
CA SER A 433 -5.27 -37.17 -4.23
C SER A 433 -5.36 -36.11 -5.34
N ASN A 434 -5.56 -34.84 -4.99
CA ASN A 434 -5.66 -33.73 -5.94
C ASN A 434 -4.51 -32.73 -5.78
N SER A 435 -4.35 -31.90 -6.80
CA SER A 435 -3.56 -30.67 -6.76
C SER A 435 -4.36 -29.54 -7.38
N VAL A 436 -3.96 -28.30 -7.16
CA VAL A 436 -4.61 -27.12 -7.74
C VAL A 436 -3.60 -26.39 -8.60
N LYS A 437 -3.90 -26.22 -9.88
CA LYS A 437 -3.13 -25.38 -10.78
C LYS A 437 -3.75 -23.99 -10.85
N VAL A 438 -2.94 -22.97 -10.60
CA VAL A 438 -3.32 -21.57 -10.77
C VAL A 438 -2.57 -21.03 -11.98
N THR A 439 -3.29 -20.45 -12.93
CA THR A 439 -2.75 -19.86 -14.16
C THR A 439 -3.06 -18.37 -14.17
N ALA A 440 -2.04 -17.58 -14.45
CA ALA A 440 -2.12 -16.14 -14.64
C ALA A 440 -2.46 -15.80 -16.09
N SER A 441 -3.01 -14.62 -16.33
CA SER A 441 -3.36 -14.14 -17.68
C SER A 441 -2.15 -13.95 -18.61
N ASP A 442 -0.94 -13.84 -18.07
CA ASP A 442 0.32 -13.81 -18.83
C ASP A 442 0.82 -15.21 -19.22
N GLY A 443 0.09 -16.27 -18.84
CA GLY A 443 0.42 -17.66 -19.10
C GLY A 443 1.35 -18.31 -18.07
N TYR A 444 1.83 -17.57 -17.06
CA TYR A 444 2.53 -18.17 -15.93
C TYR A 444 1.57 -19.08 -15.15
N ALA A 445 2.05 -20.23 -14.68
CA ALA A 445 1.23 -21.15 -13.91
C ALA A 445 2.05 -21.87 -12.83
N MET A 446 1.38 -22.20 -11.73
CA MET A 446 1.93 -22.96 -10.62
C MET A 446 0.96 -24.05 -10.20
N ILE A 447 1.50 -25.19 -9.74
CA ILE A 447 0.72 -26.31 -9.22
C ILE A 447 1.00 -26.46 -7.71
N TYR A 448 -0.05 -26.28 -6.92
CA TYR A 448 -0.06 -26.46 -5.47
C TYR A 448 -0.50 -27.88 -5.14
N SER A 449 0.23 -28.59 -4.28
CA SER A 449 -0.27 -29.84 -3.72
C SER A 449 -1.45 -29.60 -2.79
N TYR A 450 -2.18 -30.66 -2.44
CA TYR A 450 -3.28 -30.57 -1.49
C TYR A 450 -2.83 -29.91 -0.17
N ASP A 451 -1.71 -30.34 0.39
CA ASP A 451 -1.20 -29.80 1.66
C ASP A 451 -0.88 -28.29 1.55
N GLN A 452 -0.29 -27.85 0.44
CA GLN A 452 -0.03 -26.42 0.18
C GLN A 452 -1.32 -25.61 0.05
N VAL A 453 -2.36 -26.14 -0.60
CA VAL A 453 -3.68 -25.48 -0.66
C VAL A 453 -4.33 -25.41 0.71
N MET A 454 -4.12 -26.44 1.54
CA MET A 454 -4.59 -26.49 2.92
C MET A 454 -3.73 -25.68 3.90
N GLY A 455 -2.68 -25.03 3.42
CA GLY A 455 -1.89 -24.09 4.20
C GLY A 455 -0.61 -24.62 4.81
N GLU A 456 -0.23 -25.86 4.52
CA GLU A 456 1.02 -26.45 5.01
C GLU A 456 2.19 -25.91 4.18
N LEU A 457 2.68 -24.73 4.59
CA LEU A 457 3.82 -24.06 3.97
C LEU A 457 4.85 -23.68 5.03
N THR A 458 6.12 -23.73 4.61
CA THR A 458 7.21 -23.12 5.38
C THR A 458 6.99 -21.62 5.48
N THR A 459 7.01 -21.12 6.70
CA THR A 459 6.92 -19.70 7.02
C THR A 459 8.31 -19.13 7.31
N PHE A 460 8.44 -17.81 7.30
CA PHE A 460 9.70 -17.11 7.52
C PHE A 460 9.56 -16.05 8.60
N ASN A 461 10.59 -15.92 9.43
CA ASN A 461 10.69 -14.86 10.40
C ASN A 461 10.77 -13.50 9.70
N ILE A 462 9.90 -12.56 10.07
CA ILE A 462 9.84 -11.23 9.45
C ILE A 462 11.12 -10.39 9.65
N THR A 463 11.88 -10.65 10.71
CA THR A 463 13.09 -9.87 11.04
C THR A 463 14.33 -10.49 10.43
N THR A 464 14.50 -11.81 10.54
CA THR A 464 15.73 -12.49 10.09
C THR A 464 15.61 -13.05 8.67
N GLY A 465 14.39 -13.30 8.19
CA GLY A 465 14.12 -14.00 6.94
C GLY A 465 14.49 -15.49 6.99
N GLU A 466 14.82 -16.04 8.15
CA GLU A 466 15.08 -17.46 8.33
C GLU A 466 13.77 -18.25 8.33
N SER A 467 13.82 -19.50 7.85
CA SER A 467 12.66 -20.40 7.86
C SER A 467 12.26 -20.72 9.31
N GLU A 468 10.97 -20.61 9.60
CA GLU A 468 10.34 -21.05 10.84
C GLU A 468 9.57 -22.36 10.61
N SER A 469 8.82 -22.82 11.63
CA SER A 469 8.00 -24.03 11.49
C SER A 469 6.95 -23.87 10.39
N ASP A 470 6.60 -24.97 9.74
CA ASP A 470 5.42 -25.01 8.89
C ASP A 470 4.19 -24.66 9.74
N GLY A 471 3.41 -23.69 9.30
CA GLY A 471 2.25 -23.18 10.02
C GLY A 471 1.06 -23.09 9.08
N PRO A 472 -0.17 -23.41 9.53
CA PRO A 472 -1.33 -23.38 8.66
C PRO A 472 -1.65 -21.93 8.29
N VAL A 473 -1.26 -21.53 7.08
CA VAL A 473 -1.67 -20.26 6.46
C VAL A 473 -2.89 -20.49 5.59
N THR A 474 -3.77 -19.51 5.46
CA THR A 474 -4.94 -19.61 4.57
C THR A 474 -4.59 -19.14 3.18
N MET A 475 -4.73 -20.01 2.17
CA MET A 475 -4.61 -19.65 0.76
C MET A 475 -5.87 -18.92 0.26
N VAL A 476 -5.72 -17.70 -0.23
CA VAL A 476 -6.83 -16.87 -0.73
C VAL A 476 -6.58 -16.33 -2.13
N LEU A 477 -7.67 -16.20 -2.89
CA LEU A 477 -7.75 -15.37 -4.09
C LEU A 477 -8.10 -13.94 -3.66
N ALA A 478 -7.09 -13.12 -3.42
CA ALA A 478 -7.20 -11.74 -2.98
C ALA A 478 -7.60 -10.78 -4.12
N TYR A 479 -8.45 -9.81 -3.81
CA TYR A 479 -8.86 -8.72 -4.70
C TYR A 479 -8.68 -7.32 -4.09
N GLU A 480 -8.38 -7.24 -2.79
CA GLU A 480 -8.01 -6.01 -2.08
C GLU A 480 -6.73 -6.25 -1.25
N GLU A 481 -5.85 -5.25 -1.21
CA GLU A 481 -4.61 -5.19 -0.40
C GLU A 481 -4.61 -3.84 0.33
N GLY A 482 -4.43 -3.85 1.65
CA GLY A 482 -4.45 -2.62 2.46
C GLY A 482 -5.79 -1.90 2.51
N GLY A 483 -6.88 -2.54 2.09
CA GLY A 483 -8.23 -1.95 1.98
C GLY A 483 -8.56 -1.38 0.60
N ASP A 484 -7.59 -1.33 -0.32
CA ASP A 484 -7.77 -0.84 -1.68
C ASP A 484 -7.77 -1.99 -2.70
N PRO A 485 -8.44 -1.84 -3.86
CA PRO A 485 -8.31 -2.79 -4.96
C PRO A 485 -6.85 -2.98 -5.36
N ILE A 486 -6.41 -4.23 -5.54
CA ILE A 486 -5.02 -4.51 -5.93
C ILE A 486 -4.75 -3.89 -7.31
N PRO A 487 -3.77 -2.98 -7.46
CA PRO A 487 -3.44 -2.41 -8.76
C PRO A 487 -2.86 -3.45 -9.72
N ASN A 488 -3.06 -3.26 -11.03
CA ASN A 488 -2.59 -4.19 -12.04
C ASN A 488 -1.06 -4.38 -12.01
N GLU A 489 -0.29 -3.33 -11.74
CA GLU A 489 1.18 -3.41 -11.60
C GLU A 489 1.65 -4.29 -10.43
N TYR A 490 0.80 -4.46 -9.41
CA TYR A 490 1.04 -5.31 -8.24
C TYR A 490 0.38 -6.69 -8.38
N GLY A 491 -0.23 -6.97 -9.54
CA GLY A 491 -0.80 -8.28 -9.85
C GLY A 491 -2.30 -8.39 -9.64
N GLY A 492 -3.03 -7.28 -9.50
CA GLY A 492 -4.48 -7.30 -9.53
C GLY A 492 -5.04 -7.51 -10.93
N PRO A 493 -6.36 -7.70 -11.09
CA PRO A 493 -7.38 -7.55 -10.06
C PRO A 493 -7.49 -8.74 -9.10
N LEU A 494 -6.86 -9.88 -9.41
CA LEU A 494 -6.88 -11.10 -8.60
C LEU A 494 -5.47 -11.65 -8.40
N ARG A 495 -5.14 -12.00 -7.16
CA ARG A 495 -3.82 -12.50 -6.75
C ARG A 495 -3.95 -13.64 -5.74
N ILE A 496 -3.08 -14.64 -5.81
CA ILE A 496 -2.92 -15.60 -4.70
C ILE A 496 -2.15 -14.92 -3.57
N ALA A 497 -2.71 -15.00 -2.36
CA ALA A 497 -2.07 -14.62 -1.11
C ALA A 497 -2.19 -15.74 -0.08
N PHE A 498 -1.24 -15.78 0.85
CA PHE A 498 -1.26 -16.67 2.00
C PHE A 498 -1.32 -15.80 3.26
N THR A 499 -2.35 -16.02 4.07
CA THR A 499 -2.71 -15.10 5.15
C THR A 499 -3.12 -15.83 6.40
N ASP A 500 -2.87 -15.25 7.56
CA ASP A 500 -3.31 -15.76 8.87
C ASP A 500 -3.46 -14.60 9.88
N HIS A 501 -3.74 -14.93 11.13
CA HIS A 501 -3.85 -13.95 12.20
C HIS A 501 -2.48 -13.46 12.73
N ASP A 502 -1.42 -14.24 12.51
CA ASP A 502 -0.07 -13.95 13.01
C ASP A 502 0.76 -13.15 11.98
N SER A 503 0.19 -12.84 10.81
CA SER A 503 0.83 -12.13 9.71
C SER A 503 2.07 -12.84 9.15
N SER A 504 1.97 -14.16 9.02
CA SER A 504 3.06 -15.02 8.55
C SER A 504 3.59 -14.62 7.17
N VAL A 505 4.89 -14.83 6.98
CA VAL A 505 5.57 -14.62 5.70
C VAL A 505 5.83 -15.98 5.05
N THR A 506 5.44 -16.15 3.79
CA THR A 506 5.70 -17.36 2.98
C THR A 506 6.60 -17.05 1.78
N ASP A 507 6.98 -18.05 0.99
CA ASP A 507 7.79 -17.78 -0.20
C ASP A 507 6.96 -17.08 -1.30
N GLY A 508 7.53 -16.02 -1.88
CA GLY A 508 6.87 -15.20 -2.87
C GLY A 508 6.55 -15.90 -4.18
N HIS A 509 7.18 -17.03 -4.51
CA HIS A 509 6.82 -17.78 -5.72
C HIS A 509 5.40 -18.35 -5.65
N PHE A 510 4.88 -18.60 -4.45
CA PHE A 510 3.51 -19.04 -4.24
C PHE A 510 2.46 -17.94 -4.47
N TRP A 511 2.86 -16.67 -4.62
CA TRP A 511 1.93 -15.52 -4.68
C TRP A 511 1.63 -15.07 -6.12
N ILE A 512 0.93 -15.91 -6.86
CA ILE A 512 0.60 -15.72 -8.29
C ILE A 512 -0.20 -14.44 -8.51
N LYS A 513 0.27 -13.62 -9.44
CA LYS A 513 -0.37 -12.37 -9.87
C LYS A 513 -1.27 -12.62 -11.07
N TRP A 514 -2.21 -11.71 -11.32
CA TRP A 514 -3.07 -11.72 -12.51
C TRP A 514 -3.82 -13.04 -12.68
N VAL A 515 -4.30 -13.60 -11.58
CA VAL A 515 -4.93 -14.92 -11.57
C VAL A 515 -6.15 -14.94 -12.48
N ASP A 516 -6.14 -15.87 -13.43
CA ASP A 516 -7.14 -15.98 -14.49
C ASP A 516 -7.88 -17.33 -14.40
N THR A 517 -7.16 -18.42 -14.14
CA THR A 517 -7.73 -19.77 -14.09
C THR A 517 -7.26 -20.54 -12.86
N ILE A 518 -8.19 -21.22 -12.19
CA ILE A 518 -7.93 -22.19 -11.11
C ILE A 518 -8.48 -23.55 -11.54
N GLU A 519 -7.61 -24.55 -11.61
CA GLU A 519 -7.92 -25.87 -12.15
C GLU A 519 -7.56 -26.98 -11.15
N ILE A 520 -8.51 -27.86 -10.84
CA ILE A 520 -8.27 -29.07 -10.03
C ILE A 520 -7.66 -30.14 -10.93
N LEU A 521 -6.48 -30.62 -10.52
CA LEU A 521 -5.75 -31.69 -11.18
C LEU A 521 -5.68 -32.95 -10.29
N GLY A 522 -5.09 -34.01 -10.84
CA GLY A 522 -4.65 -35.16 -10.04
C GLY A 522 -3.51 -34.77 -9.09
N GLY A 523 -3.27 -35.60 -8.08
CA GLY A 523 -2.25 -35.36 -7.06
C GLY A 523 -0.86 -35.25 -7.65
N VAL A 524 -0.04 -34.39 -7.04
CA VAL A 524 1.39 -34.28 -7.33
C VAL A 524 2.18 -34.76 -6.12
N ASN A 525 3.28 -35.45 -6.36
CA ASN A 525 4.18 -35.89 -5.30
C ASN A 525 5.17 -34.78 -4.99
N GLU A 526 5.34 -34.46 -3.70
CA GLU A 526 6.42 -33.58 -3.27
C GLU A 526 7.77 -34.29 -3.34
N TRP A 527 8.79 -33.54 -3.74
CA TRP A 527 10.16 -34.04 -3.86
C TRP A 527 11.16 -32.89 -3.68
N ASN A 528 12.38 -33.26 -3.32
CA ASN A 528 13.49 -32.32 -3.14
C ASN A 528 14.63 -32.67 -4.10
N LEU A 529 15.23 -31.65 -4.70
CA LEU A 529 16.50 -31.73 -5.42
C LEU A 529 17.60 -31.11 -4.56
N THR A 530 18.55 -31.91 -4.12
CA THR A 530 19.73 -31.38 -3.43
C THR A 530 20.77 -30.90 -4.42
N LEU A 531 21.18 -29.64 -4.31
CA LEU A 531 22.31 -29.05 -5.02
C LEU A 531 23.48 -28.91 -4.05
N ALA A 532 24.66 -29.42 -4.40
CA ALA A 532 25.81 -29.39 -3.50
C ALA A 532 27.08 -28.98 -4.25
N GLY A 533 27.72 -27.90 -3.83
CA GLY A 533 29.00 -27.42 -4.35
C GLY A 533 29.76 -26.63 -3.28
N ALA A 534 30.13 -25.38 -3.58
CA ALA A 534 30.73 -24.45 -2.63
C ALA A 534 29.76 -24.12 -1.47
N VAL A 535 28.47 -24.08 -1.79
CA VAL A 535 27.35 -24.05 -0.84
C VAL A 535 26.42 -25.24 -1.09
N THR A 536 25.49 -25.48 -0.18
CA THR A 536 24.44 -26.50 -0.38
C THR A 536 23.09 -25.81 -0.40
N ASP A 537 22.24 -26.22 -1.33
CA ASP A 537 20.88 -25.75 -1.46
C ASP A 537 19.93 -26.94 -1.69
N VAL A 538 18.66 -26.78 -1.32
CA VAL A 538 17.62 -27.79 -1.51
C VAL A 538 16.43 -27.12 -2.16
N LEU A 539 16.16 -27.51 -3.41
CA LEU A 539 15.00 -27.04 -4.13
C LEU A 539 13.86 -28.04 -3.93
N ASP A 540 12.77 -27.59 -3.31
CA ASP A 540 11.52 -28.34 -3.37
C ASP A 540 10.91 -28.31 -4.78
N ARG A 541 9.89 -29.14 -5.00
CA ARG A 541 9.18 -29.25 -6.28
C ARG A 541 8.69 -27.89 -6.77
N SER A 542 7.95 -27.16 -5.93
CA SER A 542 7.33 -25.88 -6.28
C SER A 542 8.35 -24.81 -6.66
N THR A 543 9.46 -24.75 -5.94
CA THR A 543 10.58 -23.84 -6.19
C THR A 543 11.24 -24.18 -7.52
N PHE A 544 11.49 -25.47 -7.78
CA PHE A 544 12.05 -25.91 -9.05
C PHE A 544 11.12 -25.62 -10.24
N GLU A 545 9.83 -25.91 -10.09
CA GLU A 545 8.81 -25.63 -11.11
C GLU A 545 8.68 -24.13 -11.39
N SER A 546 8.72 -23.28 -10.35
CA SER A 546 8.73 -21.82 -10.49
C SER A 546 9.96 -21.34 -11.26
N CYS A 547 11.15 -21.83 -10.90
CA CYS A 547 12.39 -21.54 -11.62
C CYS A 547 12.29 -21.96 -13.10
N SER A 548 11.72 -23.14 -13.38
CA SER A 548 11.43 -23.62 -14.75
C SER A 548 10.38 -22.76 -15.49
N GLY A 549 9.52 -22.06 -14.75
CA GLY A 549 8.66 -20.98 -15.25
C GLY A 549 9.46 -19.82 -15.85
N CYS A 550 10.37 -19.25 -15.06
CA CYS A 550 11.08 -18.02 -15.39
C CYS A 550 12.32 -18.23 -16.28
N HIS A 551 12.98 -19.39 -16.15
CA HIS A 551 14.29 -19.68 -16.75
C HIS A 551 14.33 -21.00 -17.51
N GLY A 552 13.21 -21.70 -17.58
CA GLY A 552 13.16 -23.01 -18.20
C GLY A 552 13.33 -22.97 -19.71
N VAL A 553 13.69 -24.13 -20.26
CA VAL A 553 13.89 -24.35 -21.69
C VAL A 553 13.07 -25.54 -22.14
N ASN A 554 12.71 -25.53 -23.42
CA ASN A 554 11.94 -26.59 -24.06
C ASN A 554 12.81 -27.35 -25.06
N TRP A 555 12.62 -28.66 -25.17
CA TRP A 555 13.24 -29.49 -26.19
C TRP A 555 12.24 -30.51 -26.72
N VAL A 556 12.13 -30.62 -28.04
CA VAL A 556 11.35 -31.67 -28.71
C VAL A 556 12.32 -32.73 -29.18
N ASP A 557 12.10 -33.97 -28.76
CA ASP A 557 12.96 -35.08 -29.17
C ASP A 557 12.52 -35.71 -30.50
N GLU A 558 13.30 -36.68 -30.98
CA GLU A 558 13.05 -37.37 -32.26
C GLU A 558 11.71 -38.13 -32.31
N CYS A 559 11.08 -38.36 -31.16
CA CYS A 559 9.77 -39.01 -31.03
C CYS A 559 8.62 -37.99 -30.87
N ASP A 560 8.86 -36.71 -31.15
CA ASP A 560 7.91 -35.60 -30.96
C ASP A 560 7.46 -35.40 -29.50
N ARG A 561 8.25 -35.90 -28.54
CA ARG A 561 7.99 -35.65 -27.11
C ARG A 561 8.56 -34.31 -26.71
N LYS A 562 7.76 -33.50 -26.01
CA LYS A 562 8.11 -32.14 -25.58
C LYS A 562 8.56 -32.16 -24.13
N TRP A 563 9.84 -31.92 -23.91
CA TRP A 563 10.45 -31.84 -22.59
C TRP A 563 10.58 -30.38 -22.15
N ARG A 564 10.31 -30.10 -20.87
CA ARG A 564 10.52 -28.78 -20.28
C ARG A 564 11.15 -28.90 -18.89
N GLY A 565 12.09 -28.01 -18.59
CA GLY A 565 12.74 -27.91 -17.28
C GLY A 565 13.85 -26.88 -17.24
N MET A 566 14.74 -27.00 -16.26
CA MET A 566 15.83 -26.07 -16.02
C MET A 566 17.11 -26.45 -16.78
N PRO A 567 17.83 -25.49 -17.39
CA PRO A 567 19.20 -25.71 -17.84
C PRO A 567 20.11 -26.17 -16.68
N LEU A 568 20.87 -27.25 -16.88
CA LEU A 568 21.75 -27.83 -15.85
C LEU A 568 22.79 -26.83 -15.34
N TRP A 569 23.28 -25.94 -16.21
CA TRP A 569 24.26 -24.92 -15.82
C TRP A 569 23.69 -23.86 -14.87
N LEU A 570 22.38 -23.56 -14.95
CA LEU A 570 21.74 -22.64 -14.00
C LEU A 570 21.68 -23.27 -12.61
N LEU A 571 21.32 -24.56 -12.52
CA LEU A 571 21.31 -25.29 -11.26
C LEU A 571 22.72 -25.43 -10.67
N ALA A 572 23.74 -25.61 -11.51
CA ALA A 572 25.12 -25.59 -11.05
C ALA A 572 25.52 -24.22 -10.49
N GLY A 573 25.13 -23.14 -11.16
CA GLY A 573 25.40 -21.76 -10.72
C GLY A 573 24.74 -21.37 -9.40
N THR A 574 23.72 -22.10 -8.94
CA THR A 574 23.14 -21.87 -7.61
C THR A 574 24.12 -22.23 -6.48
N VAL A 575 25.07 -23.12 -6.75
CA VAL A 575 25.95 -23.71 -5.72
C VAL A 575 27.44 -23.70 -6.09
N ASP A 576 27.84 -23.05 -7.18
CA ASP A 576 29.24 -23.01 -7.61
C ASP A 576 30.08 -22.00 -6.81
N ASP A 577 29.46 -20.97 -6.23
CA ASP A 577 30.05 -20.09 -5.22
C ASP A 577 29.00 -19.53 -4.23
N ASN A 578 29.31 -18.44 -3.52
CA ASN A 578 28.40 -17.81 -2.56
C ASN A 578 27.34 -16.88 -3.21
N ASN A 579 27.42 -16.61 -4.51
CA ASN A 579 26.46 -15.82 -5.28
C ASN A 579 25.37 -16.72 -5.86
N THR A 580 24.43 -17.13 -5.01
CA THR A 580 23.48 -18.21 -5.36
C THR A 580 22.37 -17.80 -6.34
N HIS A 581 22.15 -16.50 -6.57
CA HIS A 581 21.08 -16.01 -7.44
C HIS A 581 21.35 -14.60 -7.99
N GLY A 582 20.86 -14.30 -9.19
CA GLY A 582 20.97 -12.98 -9.83
C GLY A 582 22.13 -12.85 -10.83
N SER A 583 22.59 -11.61 -11.05
CA SER A 583 23.64 -11.34 -12.03
C SER A 583 24.96 -11.99 -11.60
N GLY A 584 25.53 -12.79 -12.49
CA GLY A 584 26.78 -13.50 -12.22
C GLY A 584 26.65 -14.71 -11.28
N ALA A 585 25.44 -15.21 -11.03
CA ALA A 585 25.25 -16.38 -10.16
C ALA A 585 26.00 -17.61 -10.70
N PHE A 586 25.89 -17.89 -12.00
CA PHE A 586 26.80 -18.84 -12.63
C PHE A 586 28.18 -18.22 -12.83
N ASN A 587 29.17 -18.73 -12.10
CA ASN A 587 30.54 -18.24 -12.12
C ASN A 587 31.30 -18.74 -13.36
N ASN A 588 31.26 -17.93 -14.43
CA ASN A 588 31.91 -18.28 -15.70
C ASN A 588 33.43 -18.52 -15.53
N THR A 589 34.12 -17.77 -14.67
CA THR A 589 35.56 -17.94 -14.44
C THR A 589 35.86 -19.32 -13.83
N LEU A 590 35.06 -19.73 -12.86
CA LEU A 590 35.20 -21.05 -12.23
C LEU A 590 34.84 -22.17 -13.21
N ALA A 591 33.78 -21.96 -14.00
CA ALA A 591 33.38 -22.91 -15.03
C ALA A 591 34.44 -23.09 -16.12
N ASP A 592 35.09 -22.02 -16.55
CA ASP A 592 36.20 -22.02 -17.52
C ASP A 592 37.46 -22.69 -16.97
N ALA A 593 37.72 -22.56 -15.67
CA ALA A 593 38.82 -23.26 -15.00
C ALA A 593 38.60 -24.79 -14.95
N GLY A 594 37.34 -25.22 -14.98
CA GLY A 594 36.94 -26.62 -15.04
C GLY A 594 36.64 -27.21 -13.67
N TYR A 595 35.43 -27.72 -13.51
CA TYR A 595 35.00 -28.59 -12.42
C TYR A 595 34.01 -29.64 -12.92
N ASP A 596 33.85 -30.72 -12.16
CA ASP A 596 32.94 -31.81 -12.49
C ASP A 596 31.55 -31.55 -11.91
N ILE A 597 30.52 -31.73 -12.74
CA ILE A 597 29.10 -31.66 -12.37
C ILE A 597 28.54 -33.07 -12.47
N THR A 598 28.22 -33.68 -11.33
CA THR A 598 27.68 -35.03 -11.24
C THR A 598 26.18 -35.00 -10.96
N VAL A 599 25.39 -35.54 -11.89
CA VAL A 599 23.93 -35.73 -11.77
C VAL A 599 23.67 -37.13 -11.23
N ILE A 600 22.92 -37.22 -10.13
CA ILE A 600 22.75 -38.45 -9.33
C ILE A 600 21.26 -38.78 -9.19
N ALA A 601 20.90 -40.01 -9.55
CA ALA A 601 19.57 -40.58 -9.40
C ALA A 601 19.35 -41.22 -8.02
N GLY A 602 18.08 -41.40 -7.65
CA GLY A 602 17.69 -42.03 -6.37
C GLY A 602 18.18 -43.47 -6.18
N ASP A 603 18.48 -44.19 -7.27
CA ASP A 603 19.10 -45.52 -7.25
C ASP A 603 20.64 -45.49 -7.22
N ASN A 604 21.23 -44.31 -7.05
CA ASN A 604 22.67 -43.99 -7.11
C ASN A 604 23.30 -44.11 -8.51
N TYR A 605 22.52 -44.31 -9.57
CA TYR A 605 23.02 -44.13 -10.94
C TYR A 605 23.48 -42.69 -11.12
N ARG A 606 24.65 -42.48 -11.73
CA ARG A 606 25.23 -41.13 -11.85
C ARG A 606 25.96 -40.92 -13.18
N LYS A 607 25.96 -39.67 -13.62
CA LYS A 607 26.76 -39.21 -14.77
C LYS A 607 27.41 -37.88 -14.46
N THR A 608 28.66 -37.76 -14.87
CA THR A 608 29.51 -36.59 -14.64
C THR A 608 29.75 -35.89 -15.96
N PHE A 609 29.72 -34.56 -15.92
CA PHE A 609 29.88 -33.64 -17.04
C PHE A 609 30.88 -32.55 -16.64
N SER A 610 31.65 -32.03 -17.59
CA SER A 610 32.53 -30.90 -17.32
C SER A 610 31.75 -29.58 -17.31
N SER A 611 32.07 -28.69 -16.39
CA SER A 611 31.58 -27.31 -16.37
C SER A 611 31.86 -26.57 -17.68
N THR A 612 32.97 -26.86 -18.35
CA THR A 612 33.36 -26.23 -19.62
C THR A 612 32.42 -26.59 -20.77
N ASP A 613 31.88 -27.81 -20.80
CA ASP A 613 30.90 -28.25 -21.79
C ASP A 613 29.49 -27.70 -21.53
N LEU A 614 29.18 -27.48 -20.25
CA LEU A 614 27.87 -27.05 -19.76
C LEU A 614 27.71 -25.53 -19.70
N ALA A 615 28.81 -24.77 -19.66
CA ALA A 615 28.80 -23.32 -19.48
C ALA A 615 27.85 -22.64 -20.46
N ARG A 616 26.78 -22.03 -19.92
CA ARG A 616 25.73 -21.33 -20.69
C ARG A 616 25.04 -22.19 -21.76
N ASN A 617 25.08 -23.51 -21.62
CA ASN A 617 24.54 -24.43 -22.61
C ASN A 617 23.13 -24.89 -22.23
N ASN A 618 22.13 -24.32 -22.90
CA ASN A 618 20.72 -24.66 -22.70
C ASN A 618 20.30 -26.03 -23.26
N SER A 619 21.23 -26.80 -23.83
CA SER A 619 20.95 -28.13 -24.39
C SER A 619 20.92 -29.23 -23.34
N TYR A 620 21.35 -28.98 -22.11
CA TYR A 620 21.32 -29.93 -21.01
C TYR A 620 20.21 -29.53 -20.05
N ILE A 621 19.10 -30.26 -20.08
CA ILE A 621 17.85 -29.86 -19.45
C ILE A 621 17.51 -30.86 -18.35
N VAL A 622 17.42 -30.39 -17.12
CA VAL A 622 16.82 -31.16 -16.02
C VAL A 622 15.31 -30.94 -16.11
N ALA A 623 14.63 -31.83 -16.83
CA ALA A 623 13.22 -31.77 -17.13
C ALA A 623 12.34 -32.20 -15.95
N CYS A 624 11.28 -31.44 -15.70
CA CYS A 624 10.18 -31.77 -14.77
C CYS A 624 8.85 -32.00 -15.49
N TYR A 625 8.73 -31.61 -16.78
CA TYR A 625 7.54 -31.85 -17.58
C TYR A 625 7.84 -32.63 -18.87
N LEU A 626 6.88 -33.48 -19.24
CA LEU A 626 6.80 -34.22 -20.50
C LEU A 626 5.42 -33.99 -21.11
N ASN A 627 5.38 -33.47 -22.33
CA ASN A 627 4.16 -33.14 -23.07
C ASN A 627 3.19 -32.22 -22.30
N GLY A 628 3.73 -31.32 -21.48
CA GLY A 628 2.95 -30.37 -20.68
C GLY A 628 2.43 -30.91 -19.35
N SER A 629 2.67 -32.18 -19.02
CA SER A 629 2.32 -32.81 -17.74
C SER A 629 3.57 -33.17 -16.95
N ALA A 630 3.44 -33.30 -15.62
CA ALA A 630 4.53 -33.77 -14.77
C ALA A 630 5.05 -35.13 -15.27
N LEU A 631 6.34 -35.43 -15.02
CA LEU A 631 6.90 -36.71 -15.45
C LEU A 631 6.12 -37.87 -14.83
N PRO A 632 5.73 -38.90 -15.61
CA PRO A 632 5.14 -40.10 -15.03
C PRO A 632 6.17 -40.81 -14.16
N GLU A 633 5.71 -41.50 -13.11
CA GLU A 633 6.59 -42.25 -12.18
C GLU A 633 7.49 -43.24 -12.90
N LEU A 634 6.94 -43.94 -13.89
CA LEU A 634 7.62 -44.96 -14.66
C LEU A 634 7.59 -44.65 -16.16
N THR A 635 8.64 -45.03 -16.85
CA THR A 635 8.64 -45.20 -18.31
C THR A 635 7.71 -46.33 -18.75
N ASP A 636 7.37 -46.39 -20.04
CA ASP A 636 6.59 -47.49 -20.63
C ASP A 636 7.18 -48.89 -20.37
N ASN A 637 8.50 -48.96 -20.12
CA ASN A 637 9.23 -50.19 -19.80
C ASN A 637 9.37 -50.43 -18.29
N GLY A 638 8.62 -49.72 -17.45
CA GLY A 638 8.58 -49.91 -15.99
C GLY A 638 9.80 -49.39 -15.22
N LYS A 639 10.68 -48.59 -15.83
CA LYS A 639 11.82 -47.96 -15.14
C LYS A 639 11.45 -46.61 -14.52
N PRO A 640 11.99 -46.24 -13.35
CA PRO A 640 11.78 -44.91 -12.74
C PRO A 640 12.12 -43.76 -13.70
N LEU A 641 11.26 -42.73 -13.70
CA LEU A 641 11.42 -41.55 -14.54
C LEU A 641 11.32 -40.25 -13.73
N ALA A 642 10.25 -40.09 -12.95
CA ALA A 642 10.03 -38.97 -12.02
C ALA A 642 11.05 -38.97 -10.86
N PRO A 643 11.25 -37.83 -10.17
CA PRO A 643 10.61 -36.53 -10.40
C PRO A 643 11.27 -35.70 -11.51
N LEU A 644 12.56 -35.96 -11.79
CA LEU A 644 13.38 -35.17 -12.71
C LEU A 644 14.18 -36.06 -13.65
N LYS A 645 14.36 -35.61 -14.90
CA LYS A 645 15.14 -36.31 -15.92
C LYS A 645 16.08 -35.36 -16.66
N LEU A 646 17.34 -35.74 -16.79
CA LEU A 646 18.29 -35.05 -17.66
C LEU A 646 18.04 -35.46 -19.11
N VAL A 647 17.77 -34.48 -19.97
CA VAL A 647 17.49 -34.65 -21.39
C VAL A 647 18.23 -33.60 -22.22
N GLY A 648 18.37 -33.87 -23.53
CA GLY A 648 19.08 -32.96 -24.42
C GLY A 648 19.47 -33.61 -25.75
N PRO A 649 19.61 -32.82 -26.84
CA PRO A 649 19.88 -33.33 -28.19
C PRO A 649 21.26 -34.00 -28.33
N PHE A 650 22.20 -33.73 -27.43
CA PHE A 650 23.57 -34.26 -27.47
C PHE A 650 23.84 -35.37 -26.46
N LEU A 651 22.80 -35.81 -25.72
CA LEU A 651 22.93 -36.83 -24.70
C LEU A 651 22.68 -38.22 -25.28
N SER A 652 23.67 -39.10 -25.17
CA SER A 652 23.45 -40.54 -25.39
C SER A 652 22.47 -41.10 -24.34
N GLY A 653 21.84 -42.24 -24.64
CA GLY A 653 20.85 -42.86 -23.74
C GLY A 653 21.40 -43.15 -22.33
N GLY A 654 22.70 -43.43 -22.20
CA GLY A 654 23.35 -43.58 -20.89
C GLY A 654 23.55 -42.26 -20.15
N GLN A 655 23.62 -41.12 -20.85
CA GLN A 655 23.78 -39.82 -20.21
C GLN A 655 22.46 -39.21 -19.69
N GLN A 656 21.31 -39.71 -20.16
CA GLN A 656 19.99 -39.23 -19.76
C GLN A 656 19.54 -39.82 -18.42
N VAL A 657 20.11 -39.31 -17.32
CA VAL A 657 19.78 -39.71 -15.95
C VAL A 657 18.31 -39.44 -15.66
N SER A 658 17.60 -40.43 -15.10
CA SER A 658 16.18 -40.31 -14.71
C SER A 658 16.07 -40.45 -13.20
N ASN A 659 14.96 -40.03 -12.59
CA ASN A 659 14.79 -40.04 -11.14
C ASN A 659 15.93 -39.29 -10.41
N ILE A 660 16.26 -38.09 -10.89
CA ILE A 660 17.33 -37.25 -10.32
C ILE A 660 16.90 -36.74 -8.94
N VAL A 661 17.77 -36.93 -7.95
CA VAL A 661 17.55 -36.45 -6.57
C VAL A 661 18.66 -35.51 -6.10
N ARG A 662 19.82 -35.52 -6.78
CA ARG A 662 20.97 -34.69 -6.39
C ARG A 662 21.83 -34.28 -7.58
N ILE A 663 22.33 -33.06 -7.55
CA ILE A 663 23.39 -32.55 -8.42
C ILE A 663 24.55 -32.10 -7.53
N ALA A 664 25.76 -32.58 -7.80
CA ALA A 664 26.96 -32.31 -7.01
C ALA A 664 28.09 -31.76 -7.86
N LEU A 665 28.76 -30.70 -7.38
CA LEU A 665 29.89 -30.06 -8.02
C LEU A 665 31.16 -30.45 -7.25
N GLU A 666 32.18 -30.93 -7.96
CA GLU A 666 33.51 -31.17 -7.42
C GLU A 666 34.41 -30.01 -7.81
N ILE A 667 34.27 -28.91 -7.08
CA ILE A 667 35.02 -27.68 -7.33
C ILE A 667 36.45 -27.87 -6.85
N ILE A 668 37.41 -27.72 -7.76
CA ILE A 668 38.83 -27.74 -7.42
C ILE A 668 39.15 -26.43 -6.72
N THR A 669 39.11 -26.41 -5.39
CA THR A 669 39.66 -25.31 -4.63
C THR A 669 41.18 -25.34 -4.80
N ALA A 670 41.75 -24.30 -5.40
CA ALA A 670 43.19 -24.09 -5.34
C ALA A 670 43.59 -23.95 -3.85
N PRO A 671 44.65 -24.64 -3.39
CA PRO A 671 45.08 -24.59 -1.99
C PRO A 671 45.52 -23.20 -1.52
#